data_AF-A0A9P6QZF7-F1
#
_entry.id   AF-A0A9P6QZF7-F1
#
_cell.length_a   1.000
_cell.length_b   1.000
_cell.length_c   1.000
_cell.angle_alpha   90.00
_cell.angle_beta   90.00
_cell.angle_gamma   90.00
#
_symmetry.space_group_name_H-M   'P 1'
#
loop_
_entity.id
_entity.type
_entity.pdbx_description
1 polymer ?
#
loop_
_entity_poly.entity_id
_entity_poly.type
_entity_poly.pdbx_seq_one_letter_code
_entity_poly.pdbx_strand_id
1 'polypeptide(L)'
;MMATISSSCKKVFAIPELLDLITAHLNRNDVLNFVLTNKMMLKRVTPLLYRKLEKHLTKVFRIFTSIPALHALARNVQHVRTLKVGGDELAYLYDCVLAFEDLNSLTLDTPLSQPVRFPPSDIRSCQMVALPPMTMLSVLELHLRPCGAHYPYSVSSASTSQANLARLSWLISLNPGLTSLTLHDFHIKDLRDGRIFGGALAGLSKLRSLTFWMYCMSSDWTKLLSCIFYSCQPSIQQLIMVFREEWSYQVAKDTDEQEEQWRNESVVTAARKQQPLVNLVELSLSTPHDFEWKSVADLRSMFTHCPNIKHLSMEVNLVAGKKEITSMEQFIGRECPNIEKLSYGCDDAVVHDQLGYRILNSLPAQQVVGFTYTGVISTHHMSAITISILQHSTSLREIHLTAADGFDKISASAIFSVCRNLEIFYIGLLYTGGLCISLDDALEHPWACTKLTHLTLAISGCALPYQPGVLEYFRRPTPIAITEVEGQHFARLEELYRRIGALKELRELDLSMTSIDEDGQMDTQCIEGVLSFPAMLNLKDARKGRPGYLQLLSGLKKLEVLRGSTTLHSLNTMMPSSACERFFDIPELSRLLTAFLELKDVSSLSRISRKMHSLCASSLYRSLIRQNGEDCKIWKSLPGLLALARNVNHVKELNVDKVMLAYYCNCVLAFEDLYSQTLGTPLSRPLWLPPLDIHSCQLATLPPMTHLSQLDISIGPSDTGPGPLTTPSANNVRASLPQLCWLISQNPGLSSIRLQGVPILDHRGARMFARALAGLSKLKRLVALIQCRSDGWVGLWMHIFFRLPLSVKVLFFSFEACENFERYQDALNDTLDGWKGEKVEAIVERQGPLIYLESLSFHGLVGYQWNTPSDIRDIFAHCPNIKELNTDIYVPDDAIEAVGNVIAQESPKIASLIYGMREVGDERVPFRIMSSLPAQQVTWLEFTLASHDLEIPAMNLAIHQHSTTLRALHIIGKHDIFWFSASIILKECVNLVTFEAPCKNTEGVFTTLGDVLDQPWGCTKLKNLALAIGGCEIPAEEDVTPYYTRPAPITLTGAETEHLSRLEDLYRRIGTLTALVKLDLRMNE
;
A
#
# COMPACT_ATOMS: atom_id res chain seq x y z
N MET A 1 -11.86 -15.54 -39.67
CA MET A 1 -11.64 -15.02 -41.05
C MET A 1 -10.14 -14.85 -41.24
N MET A 2 -9.46 -15.71 -42.01
CA MET A 2 -7.99 -15.70 -42.05
C MET A 2 -7.44 -14.57 -42.93
N ALA A 3 -6.89 -13.54 -42.29
CA ALA A 3 -5.96 -12.61 -42.93
C ALA A 3 -4.54 -13.18 -42.85
N THR A 4 -3.80 -13.19 -43.97
CA THR A 4 -2.42 -13.69 -44.01
C THR A 4 -1.46 -12.74 -43.29
N ILE A 5 -0.88 -13.20 -42.18
CA ILE A 5 0.14 -12.47 -41.41
C ILE A 5 1.40 -12.29 -42.27
N SER A 6 2.02 -11.09 -42.21
CA SER A 6 3.14 -10.73 -43.06
C SER A 6 4.43 -11.52 -42.80
N SER A 7 5.29 -11.62 -43.82
CA SER A 7 6.55 -12.36 -43.74
C SER A 7 7.58 -11.82 -42.75
N SER A 8 7.46 -10.56 -42.31
CA SER A 8 8.49 -9.90 -41.50
C SER A 8 8.57 -10.44 -40.08
N CYS A 9 7.41 -10.78 -39.48
CA CYS A 9 7.29 -11.27 -38.13
C CYS A 9 8.21 -12.49 -37.90
N LYS A 10 8.06 -13.55 -38.71
CA LYS A 10 8.79 -14.82 -38.59
C LYS A 10 10.33 -14.72 -38.55
N LYS A 11 10.94 -13.59 -38.95
CA LYS A 11 12.40 -13.40 -38.95
C LYS A 11 12.96 -12.82 -37.66
N VAL A 12 12.22 -11.94 -36.99
CA VAL A 12 12.63 -11.32 -35.71
C VAL A 12 12.91 -12.45 -34.71
N PHE A 13 11.94 -13.36 -34.62
CA PHE A 13 11.74 -14.40 -33.60
C PHE A 13 12.79 -15.51 -33.51
N ALA A 14 13.83 -15.47 -34.32
CA ALA A 14 14.77 -16.56 -34.47
C ALA A 14 16.02 -16.46 -33.58
N ILE A 15 16.29 -15.32 -32.92
CA ILE A 15 17.65 -14.86 -32.56
C ILE A 15 17.91 -14.93 -31.03
N PRO A 16 18.52 -16.00 -30.49
CA PRO A 16 18.54 -16.34 -29.04
C PRO A 16 18.98 -15.24 -28.09
N GLU A 17 19.67 -14.21 -28.53
CA GLU A 17 20.34 -13.19 -27.72
C GLU A 17 19.82 -11.77 -27.98
N LEU A 18 18.94 -11.60 -28.98
CA LEU A 18 17.90 -10.55 -28.92
C LEU A 18 16.77 -11.02 -27.99
N LEU A 19 16.42 -12.30 -28.10
CA LEU A 19 15.51 -13.03 -27.23
C LEU A 19 15.97 -13.00 -25.78
N ASP A 20 17.20 -13.44 -25.57
CA ASP A 20 17.98 -13.19 -24.36
C ASP A 20 18.49 -11.73 -24.38
N LEU A 21 17.63 -10.78 -24.79
CA LEU A 21 17.52 -9.45 -24.23
C LEU A 21 16.09 -8.79 -24.33
N ILE A 22 14.92 -9.45 -24.02
CA ILE A 22 13.70 -8.77 -23.38
C ILE A 22 13.03 -9.22 -21.99
N THR A 23 13.67 -9.86 -21.00
CA THR A 23 13.31 -9.88 -19.55
C THR A 23 14.20 -9.08 -18.61
N ALA A 24 14.32 -7.76 -18.78
CA ALA A 24 14.78 -6.88 -17.69
C ALA A 24 13.74 -5.82 -17.35
N HIS A 25 13.93 -4.60 -17.82
CA HIS A 25 12.88 -3.56 -17.97
C HIS A 25 11.41 -3.92 -18.15
N LEU A 26 11.07 -5.08 -18.70
CA LEU A 26 9.71 -5.53 -18.89
C LEU A 26 9.37 -6.39 -17.70
N ASN A 27 8.23 -6.05 -17.14
CA ASN A 27 7.73 -6.75 -16.02
C ASN A 27 7.31 -8.14 -16.36
N ARG A 28 7.21 -8.93 -15.29
CA ARG A 28 6.32 -10.07 -15.12
C ARG A 28 5.23 -10.12 -16.15
N ASN A 29 4.36 -9.12 -16.24
CA ASN A 29 3.25 -9.22 -17.18
C ASN A 29 3.68 -9.23 -18.63
N ASP A 30 4.43 -8.30 -19.23
CA ASP A 30 4.85 -8.61 -20.62
C ASP A 30 5.85 -9.76 -20.66
N VAL A 31 6.60 -10.01 -19.57
CA VAL A 31 7.36 -11.24 -19.26
C VAL A 31 6.53 -12.50 -19.38
N LEU A 32 5.22 -12.38 -19.26
CA LEU A 32 4.26 -13.43 -19.49
C LEU A 32 3.64 -13.27 -20.85
N ASN A 33 3.21 -12.06 -21.19
CA ASN A 33 2.69 -11.81 -22.52
C ASN A 33 3.72 -12.24 -23.60
N PHE A 34 4.98 -12.57 -23.28
CA PHE A 34 5.78 -13.53 -24.04
C PHE A 34 4.98 -14.69 -24.67
N VAL A 35 4.60 -15.82 -24.05
CA VAL A 35 4.62 -17.14 -24.78
C VAL A 35 3.40 -17.50 -25.67
N LEU A 36 2.91 -16.44 -26.28
CA LEU A 36 1.59 -16.02 -26.68
C LEU A 36 1.06 -15.86 -28.29
N THR A 37 1.46 -15.38 -29.62
CA THR A 37 2.41 -15.52 -30.96
C THR A 37 2.87 -16.83 -31.85
N ASN A 38 3.93 -17.65 -31.55
CA ASN A 38 4.29 -18.98 -32.11
C ASN A 38 4.76 -20.13 -31.09
N LYS A 39 4.74 -21.41 -31.47
CA LYS A 39 5.25 -22.56 -30.65
C LYS A 39 6.73 -22.57 -30.25
N MET A 40 7.67 -22.21 -31.13
CA MET A 40 9.14 -22.25 -30.90
C MET A 40 9.57 -21.42 -29.69
N MET A 41 8.66 -20.55 -29.30
CA MET A 41 8.77 -19.57 -28.27
C MET A 41 8.36 -20.10 -26.91
N LEU A 42 7.71 -21.27 -26.90
CA LEU A 42 7.78 -22.27 -25.81
C LEU A 42 9.16 -23.01 -25.83
N LYS A 43 10.16 -22.52 -26.59
CA LYS A 43 11.52 -23.13 -26.67
C LYS A 43 12.82 -22.26 -26.59
N ARG A 44 12.87 -21.06 -25.95
CA ARG A 44 14.07 -20.58 -25.19
C ARG A 44 14.00 -20.30 -23.66
N VAL A 45 12.85 -20.36 -22.95
CA VAL A 45 12.65 -20.25 -21.47
C VAL A 45 11.39 -21.11 -20.72
N THR A 46 11.04 -22.45 -20.20
CA THR A 46 11.47 -23.85 -19.48
C THR A 46 12.68 -24.19 -18.45
N PRO A 47 13.94 -24.73 -18.67
CA PRO A 47 15.07 -24.86 -17.66
C PRO A 47 16.48 -24.11 -17.90
N LEU A 48 16.78 -22.97 -17.20
CA LEU A 48 18.04 -22.22 -16.89
C LEU A 48 18.00 -21.02 -15.85
N LEU A 49 16.85 -20.34 -15.56
CA LEU A 49 16.70 -19.01 -14.86
C LEU A 49 16.04 -18.96 -13.47
N TYR A 50 14.95 -19.72 -13.24
CA TYR A 50 13.86 -19.50 -12.27
C TYR A 50 14.14 -18.55 -11.11
N ARG A 51 14.15 -17.21 -11.33
CA ARG A 51 13.85 -16.18 -10.30
C ARG A 51 13.08 -14.88 -11.07
N LYS A 52 12.44 -13.61 -10.84
CA LYS A 52 11.91 -12.48 -9.89
C LYS A 52 10.52 -12.66 -9.21
N LEU A 53 10.36 -12.37 -7.89
CA LEU A 53 9.04 -12.15 -7.23
C LEU A 53 8.82 -10.84 -6.41
N GLU A 54 7.57 -10.39 -6.15
CA GLU A 54 7.25 -9.23 -5.22
C GLU A 54 6.09 -9.47 -4.19
N LYS A 55 5.45 -8.48 -3.50
CA LYS A 55 4.27 -8.66 -2.62
C LYS A 55 3.19 -7.56 -2.69
N HIS A 56 1.96 -7.99 -3.01
CA HIS A 56 0.82 -7.17 -3.40
C HIS A 56 -0.51 -7.64 -2.81
N LEU A 57 -1.12 -6.79 -2.00
CA LEU A 57 -2.37 -7.07 -1.30
C LEU A 57 -3.63 -6.87 -2.16
N THR A 58 -3.50 -6.70 -3.47
CA THR A 58 -4.63 -6.77 -4.42
C THR A 58 -5.19 -8.21 -4.48
N LYS A 59 -6.38 -8.42 -5.05
CA LYS A 59 -7.15 -9.69 -5.03
C LYS A 59 -6.58 -10.84 -5.89
N VAL A 60 -5.26 -10.98 -5.89
CA VAL A 60 -4.53 -11.53 -7.02
C VAL A 60 -3.10 -12.07 -6.71
N PHE A 61 -2.93 -13.33 -6.28
CA PHE A 61 -1.75 -14.20 -6.57
C PHE A 61 -1.99 -15.77 -6.65
N ARG A 62 -1.86 -16.51 -7.81
CA ARG A 62 -2.41 -17.90 -7.96
C ARG A 62 -1.45 -19.14 -8.09
N ILE A 63 -0.80 -19.71 -7.06
CA ILE A 63 -0.01 -20.96 -7.29
C ILE A 63 0.14 -22.05 -6.24
N PHE A 64 0.02 -21.73 -4.96
CA PHE A 64 0.25 -22.67 -3.86
C PHE A 64 -0.88 -23.72 -3.75
N THR A 65 -1.28 -24.26 -4.89
CA THR A 65 -2.67 -24.47 -5.29
C THR A 65 -2.81 -25.08 -6.67
N SER A 66 -1.91 -24.71 -7.58
CA SER A 66 -1.97 -25.06 -8.99
C SER A 66 -0.92 -26.11 -9.25
N ILE A 67 -1.30 -27.36 -9.02
CA ILE A 67 -0.46 -28.54 -9.21
C ILE A 67 0.36 -28.52 -10.53
N PRO A 68 -0.16 -28.05 -11.68
CA PRO A 68 0.65 -27.98 -12.90
C PRO A 68 1.71 -26.88 -12.85
N ALA A 69 1.40 -25.74 -12.23
CA ALA A 69 2.32 -24.66 -11.88
C ALA A 69 3.07 -24.88 -10.53
N LEU A 70 3.07 -26.13 -10.05
CA LEU A 70 4.02 -26.67 -9.07
C LEU A 70 4.91 -27.76 -9.72
N HIS A 71 4.42 -28.41 -10.78
CA HIS A 71 5.11 -29.48 -11.49
C HIS A 71 6.15 -29.01 -12.53
N ALA A 72 5.98 -27.86 -13.19
CA ALA A 72 7.11 -27.29 -13.93
C ALA A 72 8.10 -26.59 -12.97
N LEU A 73 7.67 -26.22 -11.77
CA LEU A 73 8.48 -25.76 -10.65
C LEU A 73 9.41 -26.86 -10.17
N ALA A 74 8.87 -28.06 -9.90
CA ALA A 74 9.70 -29.23 -9.65
C ALA A 74 10.71 -29.54 -10.79
N ARG A 75 10.40 -29.18 -12.05
CA ARG A 75 11.31 -29.37 -13.21
C ARG A 75 12.42 -28.32 -13.31
N ASN A 76 12.32 -27.20 -12.58
CA ASN A 76 13.09 -25.97 -12.83
C ASN A 76 13.56 -25.24 -11.55
N VAL A 77 13.29 -25.78 -10.36
CA VAL A 77 13.60 -25.18 -9.06
C VAL A 77 15.09 -24.87 -8.84
N GLN A 78 16.00 -25.57 -9.53
CA GLN A 78 17.45 -25.40 -9.40
C GLN A 78 17.98 -24.00 -9.78
N HIS A 79 17.12 -23.10 -10.28
CA HIS A 79 17.49 -21.75 -10.71
C HIS A 79 17.01 -20.63 -9.74
N VAL A 80 16.39 -21.04 -8.62
CA VAL A 80 15.72 -20.26 -7.57
C VAL A 80 16.67 -19.80 -6.43
N ARG A 81 16.53 -18.57 -5.88
CA ARG A 81 17.36 -17.99 -4.79
C ARG A 81 16.82 -16.87 -3.82
N THR A 82 15.69 -16.19 -4.01
CA THR A 82 15.14 -15.15 -3.10
C THR A 82 13.60 -15.07 -2.96
N LEU A 83 13.02 -15.40 -1.79
CA LEU A 83 11.62 -15.85 -1.56
C LEU A 83 10.64 -14.80 -1.05
N LYS A 84 9.44 -14.65 -1.68
CA LYS A 84 8.25 -13.82 -1.36
C LYS A 84 7.07 -14.50 -0.63
N VAL A 85 7.20 -15.63 0.06
CA VAL A 85 6.06 -16.30 0.74
C VAL A 85 5.29 -15.42 1.76
N GLY A 86 3.97 -15.58 1.86
CA GLY A 86 3.22 -15.23 3.06
C GLY A 86 3.16 -16.43 4.03
N GLY A 87 2.35 -16.32 5.09
CA GLY A 87 2.19 -17.37 6.11
C GLY A 87 1.71 -18.71 5.53
N ASP A 88 0.58 -18.70 4.81
CA ASP A 88 -0.02 -19.92 4.24
C ASP A 88 0.90 -20.59 3.18
N GLU A 89 1.69 -19.80 2.43
CA GLU A 89 2.53 -20.33 1.35
C GLU A 89 3.85 -20.90 1.85
N LEU A 90 4.43 -20.31 2.91
CA LEU A 90 5.53 -20.91 3.66
C LEU A 90 5.18 -22.33 4.13
N ALA A 91 3.97 -22.48 4.68
CA ALA A 91 3.51 -23.77 5.20
C ALA A 91 3.47 -24.84 4.10
N TYR A 92 2.86 -24.51 2.95
CA TYR A 92 2.73 -25.40 1.81
C TYR A 92 4.07 -25.69 1.10
N LEU A 93 4.97 -24.70 0.99
CA LEU A 93 6.28 -24.87 0.36
C LEU A 93 7.11 -25.93 1.06
N TYR A 94 7.13 -25.85 2.39
CA TYR A 94 7.86 -26.77 3.25
C TYR A 94 7.37 -28.22 3.07
N ASP A 95 6.05 -28.44 3.07
CA ASP A 95 5.47 -29.79 2.92
C ASP A 95 5.84 -30.39 1.54
N CYS A 96 5.93 -29.56 0.49
CA CYS A 96 6.30 -30.00 -0.86
C CYS A 96 7.77 -30.45 -0.99
N VAL A 97 8.70 -29.86 -0.23
CA VAL A 97 10.12 -30.28 -0.27
C VAL A 97 10.32 -31.63 0.40
N LEU A 98 9.65 -31.89 1.54
CA LEU A 98 9.66 -33.19 2.20
C LEU A 98 9.23 -34.31 1.24
N ALA A 99 8.14 -34.08 0.49
CA ALA A 99 7.62 -35.03 -0.49
C ALA A 99 8.57 -35.35 -1.67
N PHE A 100 9.62 -34.54 -1.92
CA PHE A 100 10.67 -34.87 -2.89
C PHE A 100 11.74 -35.78 -2.32
N GLU A 101 12.21 -35.51 -1.11
CA GLU A 101 13.12 -36.43 -0.42
C GLU A 101 12.48 -37.82 -0.27
N ASP A 102 11.16 -37.86 -0.03
CA ASP A 102 10.35 -39.08 0.04
C ASP A 102 10.16 -39.79 -1.32
N LEU A 103 10.27 -39.11 -2.46
CA LEU A 103 10.18 -39.71 -3.80
C LEU A 103 11.56 -40.04 -4.41
N ASN A 104 12.59 -39.26 -4.11
CA ASN A 104 13.98 -39.60 -4.43
C ASN A 104 14.41 -40.83 -3.63
N SER A 105 14.04 -40.94 -2.35
CA SER A 105 14.29 -42.14 -1.53
C SER A 105 13.51 -43.40 -1.96
N LEU A 106 12.53 -43.25 -2.86
CA LEU A 106 11.83 -44.37 -3.54
C LEU A 106 12.43 -44.71 -4.91
N THR A 107 13.37 -43.92 -5.42
CA THR A 107 14.01 -44.12 -6.74
C THR A 107 15.54 -44.24 -6.69
N LEU A 108 16.14 -43.89 -5.55
CA LEU A 108 17.51 -44.15 -5.14
C LEU A 108 17.45 -45.09 -3.93
N ASP A 109 18.22 -46.19 -3.93
CA ASP A 109 18.27 -47.18 -2.83
C ASP A 109 18.91 -46.66 -1.51
N THR A 110 18.90 -45.34 -1.28
CA THR A 110 19.54 -44.68 -0.14
C THR A 110 18.58 -43.62 0.44
N PRO A 111 17.70 -43.99 1.39
CA PRO A 111 16.75 -43.05 1.97
C PRO A 111 17.45 -42.00 2.83
N LEU A 112 17.23 -40.73 2.50
CA LEU A 112 17.68 -39.59 3.31
C LEU A 112 16.78 -39.47 4.55
N SER A 113 17.39 -39.51 5.73
CA SER A 113 16.65 -39.48 7.00
C SER A 113 16.16 -38.08 7.34
N GLN A 114 14.85 -37.82 7.16
CA GLN A 114 14.21 -36.59 7.66
C GLN A 114 14.49 -36.41 9.18
N PRO A 115 14.90 -35.21 9.64
CA PRO A 115 15.05 -34.96 11.08
C PRO A 115 13.70 -34.93 11.80
N VAL A 116 13.60 -35.61 12.94
CA VAL A 116 12.35 -35.83 13.70
C VAL A 116 11.68 -34.55 14.23
N ARG A 117 12.35 -33.39 14.15
CA ARG A 117 11.98 -32.13 14.82
C ARG A 117 10.94 -31.28 14.09
N PHE A 118 10.35 -31.83 13.04
CA PHE A 118 9.66 -31.07 12.00
C PHE A 118 8.15 -31.34 12.02
N PRO A 119 7.30 -30.31 11.83
CA PRO A 119 5.86 -30.49 11.94
C PRO A 119 5.39 -31.49 10.88
N PRO A 120 4.65 -32.54 11.27
CA PRO A 120 4.25 -33.58 10.33
C PRO A 120 3.40 -32.98 9.21
N SER A 121 3.73 -33.34 7.97
CA SER A 121 3.09 -32.86 6.76
C SER A 121 1.57 -33.08 6.77
N ASP A 122 0.80 -32.03 6.52
CA ASP A 122 -0.67 -32.03 6.64
C ASP A 122 -1.36 -32.52 5.34
N ILE A 123 -0.89 -33.67 4.84
CA ILE A 123 -1.18 -34.26 3.51
C ILE A 123 -2.69 -34.45 3.24
N ARG A 124 -3.52 -34.40 4.28
CA ARG A 124 -4.98 -34.62 4.18
C ARG A 124 -5.76 -33.37 3.77
N SER A 125 -5.15 -32.19 3.88
CA SER A 125 -5.81 -30.90 3.61
C SER A 125 -5.78 -30.51 2.13
N CYS A 126 -4.70 -30.82 1.42
CA CYS A 126 -4.46 -30.39 0.04
C CYS A 126 -3.61 -31.41 -0.76
N GLN A 127 -3.67 -31.33 -2.09
CA GLN A 127 -2.77 -32.12 -2.96
C GLN A 127 -1.41 -31.43 -3.06
N MET A 128 -0.33 -32.22 -3.00
CA MET A 128 1.06 -31.77 -2.93
C MET A 128 1.88 -32.23 -4.14
N VAL A 129 2.97 -31.51 -4.44
CA VAL A 129 3.95 -31.87 -5.48
C VAL A 129 5.35 -31.93 -4.87
N ALA A 130 6.07 -33.01 -5.15
CA ALA A 130 7.46 -33.19 -4.78
C ALA A 130 8.38 -32.11 -5.40
N LEU A 131 9.01 -31.29 -4.54
CA LEU A 131 9.90 -30.20 -4.92
C LEU A 131 11.36 -30.39 -4.46
N PRO A 132 12.36 -30.43 -5.36
CA PRO A 132 13.77 -30.39 -4.96
C PRO A 132 14.13 -29.08 -4.22
N PRO A 133 15.05 -29.10 -3.23
CA PRO A 133 15.40 -27.92 -2.46
C PRO A 133 16.16 -26.87 -3.27
N MET A 134 15.91 -25.59 -2.96
CA MET A 134 16.44 -24.43 -3.67
C MET A 134 17.85 -24.01 -3.17
N THR A 135 18.80 -24.94 -3.09
CA THR A 135 20.07 -24.90 -2.29
C THR A 135 21.09 -23.76 -2.55
N MET A 136 20.67 -22.65 -3.12
CA MET A 136 21.47 -21.54 -3.60
C MET A 136 20.87 -20.18 -3.17
N LEU A 137 19.93 -20.13 -2.21
CA LEU A 137 19.30 -18.86 -1.78
C LEU A 137 20.31 -17.78 -1.38
N SER A 138 19.99 -16.55 -1.74
CA SER A 138 20.62 -15.32 -1.27
C SER A 138 19.67 -14.48 -0.38
N VAL A 139 18.34 -14.37 -0.58
CA VAL A 139 17.51 -13.45 0.28
C VAL A 139 16.04 -13.88 0.61
N LEU A 140 15.31 -13.33 1.62
CA LEU A 140 14.00 -13.79 2.17
C LEU A 140 13.22 -12.79 3.13
N GLU A 141 11.92 -12.39 2.98
CA GLU A 141 11.16 -11.42 3.90
C GLU A 141 9.82 -11.87 4.55
N LEU A 142 9.35 -13.10 4.37
CA LEU A 142 8.02 -13.62 4.79
C LEU A 142 7.03 -12.68 5.52
N HIS A 143 5.90 -12.36 4.89
CA HIS A 143 4.79 -11.64 5.56
C HIS A 143 3.85 -12.63 6.23
N LEU A 144 4.03 -12.82 7.53
CA LEU A 144 3.46 -13.92 8.31
C LEU A 144 2.14 -13.58 9.00
N ARG A 145 1.54 -12.42 8.68
CA ARG A 145 0.22 -12.01 9.18
C ARG A 145 -0.84 -13.05 8.78
N PRO A 146 -1.60 -13.62 9.74
CA PRO A 146 -2.71 -14.51 9.43
C PRO A 146 -3.70 -13.82 8.49
N CYS A 147 -3.87 -14.34 7.28
CA CYS A 147 -4.78 -13.77 6.31
C CYS A 147 -6.16 -14.38 6.54
N GLY A 148 -7.09 -13.61 7.11
CA GLY A 148 -8.46 -14.05 7.44
C GLY A 148 -9.39 -14.31 6.24
N ALA A 149 -8.85 -14.72 5.09
CA ALA A 149 -9.58 -15.18 3.93
C ALA A 149 -9.24 -16.67 3.72
N HIS A 150 -10.21 -17.51 3.39
CA HIS A 150 -9.95 -18.94 3.25
C HIS A 150 -9.27 -19.27 1.91
N TYR A 151 -7.98 -19.61 1.96
CA TYR A 151 -7.19 -20.12 0.83
C TYR A 151 -7.36 -21.65 0.67
N PRO A 152 -7.38 -22.22 -0.55
CA PRO A 152 -7.60 -23.66 -0.78
C PRO A 152 -6.41 -24.58 -0.42
N TYR A 153 -5.38 -24.00 0.20
CA TYR A 153 -4.16 -24.61 0.72
C TYR A 153 -3.82 -24.08 2.11
N SER A 154 -4.75 -23.35 2.75
CA SER A 154 -4.56 -22.85 4.11
C SER A 154 -4.44 -24.06 5.03
N VAL A 155 -3.19 -24.45 5.29
CA VAL A 155 -2.85 -25.62 6.08
C VAL A 155 -3.36 -25.36 7.49
N SER A 156 -3.98 -26.33 8.18
CA SER A 156 -4.56 -26.04 9.50
C SER A 156 -3.49 -25.62 10.51
N SER A 157 -2.24 -26.07 10.29
CA SER A 157 -1.06 -25.66 11.06
C SER A 157 -0.44 -24.32 10.62
N ALA A 158 -0.87 -23.70 9.51
CA ALA A 158 -0.37 -22.38 9.09
C ALA A 158 -0.90 -21.24 9.99
N SER A 159 -1.98 -21.46 10.74
CA SER A 159 -2.42 -20.53 11.78
C SER A 159 -1.53 -20.54 13.02
N THR A 160 -0.64 -21.53 13.19
CA THR A 160 0.23 -21.63 14.36
C THR A 160 1.60 -21.02 14.07
N SER A 161 1.95 -19.98 14.84
CA SER A 161 3.19 -19.21 14.68
C SER A 161 4.45 -20.07 14.77
N GLN A 162 4.47 -21.02 15.71
CA GLN A 162 5.61 -21.88 15.98
C GLN A 162 5.87 -22.90 14.87
N ALA A 163 4.84 -23.42 14.19
CA ALA A 163 5.04 -24.29 13.03
C ALA A 163 5.67 -23.50 11.87
N ASN A 164 5.14 -22.32 11.56
CA ASN A 164 5.69 -21.43 10.54
C ASN A 164 7.15 -21.06 10.83
N LEU A 165 7.48 -20.75 12.09
CA LEU A 165 8.85 -20.49 12.53
C LEU A 165 9.80 -21.68 12.32
N ALA A 166 9.38 -22.91 12.67
CA ALA A 166 10.20 -24.11 12.51
C ALA A 166 10.48 -24.40 11.02
N ARG A 167 9.45 -24.29 10.18
CA ARG A 167 9.53 -24.41 8.71
C ARG A 167 10.50 -23.39 8.12
N LEU A 168 10.34 -22.12 8.50
CA LEU A 168 11.21 -21.01 8.12
C LEU A 168 12.68 -21.28 8.46
N SER A 169 12.95 -21.66 9.71
CA SER A 169 14.31 -21.82 10.22
C SER A 169 15.06 -22.97 9.53
N TRP A 170 14.36 -24.01 9.08
CA TRP A 170 14.94 -25.07 8.25
C TRP A 170 15.19 -24.64 6.80
N LEU A 171 14.24 -23.94 6.18
CA LEU A 171 14.42 -23.40 4.82
C LEU A 171 15.59 -22.41 4.77
N ILE A 172 15.84 -21.66 5.85
CA ILE A 172 17.04 -20.83 6.03
C ILE A 172 18.31 -21.70 6.15
N SER A 173 18.29 -22.75 6.97
CA SER A 173 19.50 -23.54 7.26
C SER A 173 20.02 -24.36 6.08
N LEU A 174 19.15 -24.75 5.14
CA LEU A 174 19.53 -25.35 3.84
C LEU A 174 20.25 -24.35 2.90
N ASN A 175 20.32 -23.08 3.28
CA ASN A 175 20.77 -21.98 2.43
C ASN A 175 21.77 -21.04 3.13
N PRO A 176 22.96 -21.54 3.52
CA PRO A 176 24.01 -20.73 4.16
C PRO A 176 24.58 -19.62 3.27
N GLY A 177 24.21 -19.57 1.98
CA GLY A 177 24.47 -18.46 1.08
C GLY A 177 23.58 -17.23 1.32
N LEU A 178 22.56 -17.32 2.18
CA LEU A 178 21.69 -16.20 2.52
C LEU A 178 22.50 -15.01 3.04
N THR A 179 22.05 -13.86 2.57
CA THR A 179 22.84 -12.64 2.37
C THR A 179 21.99 -11.43 2.74
N SER A 180 20.66 -11.49 2.64
CA SER A 180 19.76 -10.56 3.34
C SER A 180 18.41 -11.24 3.73
N LEU A 181 17.64 -10.67 4.68
CA LEU A 181 16.47 -11.29 5.32
C LEU A 181 15.55 -10.23 5.97
N THR A 182 14.21 -10.28 5.92
CA THR A 182 13.33 -9.20 6.47
C THR A 182 11.93 -9.63 6.93
N LEU A 183 11.72 -10.15 8.12
CA LEU A 183 10.43 -10.82 8.43
C LEU A 183 9.28 -9.86 8.79
N HIS A 184 8.17 -9.87 8.04
CA HIS A 184 6.98 -9.07 8.33
C HIS A 184 5.96 -9.80 9.20
N ASP A 185 5.39 -9.11 10.19
CA ASP A 185 4.34 -9.63 11.08
C ASP A 185 4.72 -11.00 11.70
N PHE A 186 6.00 -11.11 12.10
CA PHE A 186 6.65 -12.35 12.49
C PHE A 186 6.38 -12.70 13.95
N HIS A 187 5.71 -13.81 14.24
CA HIS A 187 5.41 -14.20 15.61
C HIS A 187 6.49 -15.11 16.21
N ILE A 188 7.10 -14.69 17.33
CA ILE A 188 8.02 -15.49 18.15
C ILE A 188 7.39 -15.66 19.54
N LYS A 189 7.04 -16.89 19.97
CA LYS A 189 6.43 -17.08 21.30
C LYS A 189 7.43 -16.87 22.43
N ASP A 190 8.64 -17.44 22.30
CA ASP A 190 9.59 -17.53 23.41
C ASP A 190 11.08 -17.44 23.01
N LEU A 191 11.98 -17.72 23.97
CA LEU A 191 13.43 -17.75 23.74
C LEU A 191 13.91 -19.04 23.03
N ARG A 192 13.11 -20.11 22.99
CA ARG A 192 13.42 -21.33 22.23
C ARG A 192 13.21 -21.06 20.75
N ASP A 193 12.09 -20.45 20.40
CA ASP A 193 11.76 -19.95 19.08
C ASP A 193 12.89 -19.04 18.54
N GLY A 194 13.32 -18.06 19.36
CA GLY A 194 14.47 -17.20 19.05
C GLY A 194 15.82 -17.92 18.87
N ARG A 195 16.01 -19.08 19.51
CA ARG A 195 17.21 -19.93 19.32
C ARG A 195 17.13 -20.81 18.08
N ILE A 196 15.94 -21.26 17.69
CA ILE A 196 15.72 -22.02 16.47
C ILE A 196 16.00 -21.13 15.26
N PHE A 197 15.44 -19.90 15.27
CA PHE A 197 15.73 -18.88 14.25
C PHE A 197 17.19 -18.42 14.28
N GLY A 198 17.73 -18.10 15.47
CA GLY A 198 19.14 -17.73 15.64
C GLY A 198 20.12 -18.81 15.17
N GLY A 199 19.84 -20.09 15.46
CA GLY A 199 20.64 -21.21 14.98
C GLY A 199 20.71 -21.28 13.44
N ALA A 200 19.63 -20.89 12.76
CA ALA A 200 19.61 -20.77 11.30
C ALA A 200 20.41 -19.54 10.82
N LEU A 201 20.21 -18.36 11.43
CA LEU A 201 20.98 -17.13 11.15
C LEU A 201 22.50 -17.33 11.29
N ALA A 202 22.95 -18.11 12.29
CA ALA A 202 24.36 -18.34 12.54
C ALA A 202 25.06 -19.19 11.46
N GLY A 203 24.30 -19.89 10.62
CA GLY A 203 24.81 -20.55 9.40
C GLY A 203 25.01 -19.60 8.22
N LEU A 204 24.42 -18.41 8.26
CA LEU A 204 24.41 -17.44 7.17
C LEU A 204 25.66 -16.54 7.24
N SER A 205 26.83 -17.12 6.96
CA SER A 205 28.15 -16.45 7.06
C SER A 205 28.34 -15.25 6.11
N LYS A 206 27.31 -14.90 5.35
CA LYS A 206 27.28 -13.80 4.38
C LYS A 206 26.13 -12.81 4.60
N LEU A 207 25.22 -13.06 5.55
CA LEU A 207 24.07 -12.18 5.81
C LEU A 207 24.54 -10.75 6.13
N ARG A 208 24.18 -9.75 5.31
CA ARG A 208 24.46 -8.33 5.58
C ARG A 208 23.24 -7.46 5.90
N SER A 209 22.08 -7.64 5.27
CA SER A 209 20.88 -6.86 5.62
C SER A 209 19.83 -7.74 6.31
N LEU A 210 19.52 -7.46 7.58
CA LEU A 210 18.52 -8.17 8.36
C LEU A 210 17.48 -7.19 8.93
N THR A 211 16.22 -7.32 8.54
CA THR A 211 15.11 -6.58 9.15
C THR A 211 14.10 -7.53 9.78
N PHE A 212 13.24 -7.07 10.67
CA PHE A 212 11.96 -7.72 10.97
C PHE A 212 11.00 -6.80 11.71
N TRP A 213 9.71 -6.96 11.43
CA TRP A 213 8.59 -6.50 12.21
C TRP A 213 8.01 -7.71 12.93
N MET A 214 8.37 -7.91 14.20
CA MET A 214 7.95 -9.08 14.97
C MET A 214 6.91 -8.75 16.05
N TYR A 215 6.02 -9.71 16.28
CA TYR A 215 5.22 -9.84 17.50
C TYR A 215 5.90 -10.87 18.39
N CYS A 216 6.05 -10.60 19.69
CA CYS A 216 6.60 -11.59 20.60
C CYS A 216 5.87 -11.62 21.94
N MET A 217 5.67 -12.83 22.47
CA MET A 217 4.93 -13.08 23.71
C MET A 217 5.87 -13.27 24.92
N SER A 218 7.18 -13.25 24.67
CA SER A 218 8.19 -13.47 25.70
C SER A 218 8.40 -12.20 26.51
N SER A 219 8.13 -12.28 27.81
CA SER A 219 8.46 -11.20 28.76
C SER A 219 9.96 -10.93 28.91
N ASP A 220 10.83 -11.65 28.18
CA ASP A 220 12.29 -11.58 28.22
C ASP A 220 12.91 -11.16 26.86
N TRP A 221 12.24 -10.27 26.13
CA TRP A 221 12.68 -9.70 24.83
C TRP A 221 14.19 -9.39 24.73
N THR A 222 14.81 -8.82 25.78
CA THR A 222 16.26 -8.54 25.83
C THR A 222 17.09 -9.79 25.50
N LYS A 223 16.70 -10.97 26.00
CA LYS A 223 17.39 -12.24 25.72
C LYS A 223 17.11 -12.75 24.31
N LEU A 224 15.91 -12.51 23.78
CA LEU A 224 15.51 -12.87 22.41
C LEU A 224 16.27 -12.02 21.38
N LEU A 225 16.23 -10.70 21.53
CA LEU A 225 16.97 -9.73 20.73
C LEU A 225 18.48 -10.02 20.80
N SER A 226 19.06 -10.20 21.99
CA SER A 226 20.44 -10.68 22.12
C SER A 226 20.68 -12.03 21.40
N CYS A 227 19.75 -12.98 21.46
CA CYS A 227 19.91 -14.29 20.80
C CYS A 227 19.97 -14.15 19.27
N ILE A 228 19.11 -13.32 18.69
CA ILE A 228 19.09 -13.03 17.26
C ILE A 228 20.34 -12.23 16.86
N PHE A 229 20.66 -11.17 17.60
CA PHE A 229 21.82 -10.31 17.36
C PHE A 229 23.16 -11.07 17.41
N TYR A 230 23.42 -11.91 18.42
CA TYR A 230 24.67 -12.72 18.48
C TYR A 230 24.62 -13.97 17.59
N SER A 231 23.53 -14.17 16.84
CA SER A 231 23.48 -15.14 15.74
C SER A 231 23.82 -14.50 14.39
N CYS A 232 23.65 -13.19 14.25
CA CYS A 232 24.15 -12.44 13.10
C CYS A 232 25.65 -12.69 12.89
N GLN A 233 26.06 -12.79 11.63
CA GLN A 233 27.47 -12.97 11.26
C GLN A 233 28.10 -11.61 10.93
N PRO A 234 29.44 -11.43 11.08
CA PRO A 234 30.13 -10.14 10.96
C PRO A 234 29.90 -9.34 9.68
N SER A 235 29.37 -9.99 8.64
CA SER A 235 28.91 -9.40 7.38
C SER A 235 27.83 -8.33 7.56
N ILE A 236 26.97 -8.42 8.58
CA ILE A 236 25.85 -7.49 8.86
C ILE A 236 26.22 -5.99 8.67
N GLN A 237 25.56 -5.34 7.71
CA GLN A 237 25.60 -3.93 7.30
C GLN A 237 24.33 -3.15 7.68
N GLN A 238 23.15 -3.77 7.63
CA GLN A 238 21.87 -3.18 8.01
C GLN A 238 21.13 -4.11 8.96
N LEU A 239 20.61 -3.58 10.07
CA LEU A 239 19.87 -4.33 11.08
C LEU A 239 18.68 -3.51 11.59
N ILE A 240 17.46 -3.82 11.12
CA ILE A 240 16.23 -3.07 11.47
C ILE A 240 15.28 -3.99 12.25
N MET A 241 15.11 -3.74 13.53
CA MET A 241 14.41 -4.65 14.44
C MET A 241 13.25 -3.92 15.11
N VAL A 242 12.05 -4.11 14.56
CA VAL A 242 10.80 -3.50 15.02
C VAL A 242 9.98 -4.56 15.76
N PHE A 243 9.86 -4.38 17.06
CA PHE A 243 9.13 -5.25 17.97
C PHE A 243 7.78 -4.58 18.27
N ARG A 244 6.68 -5.30 18.09
CA ARG A 244 5.31 -4.81 18.28
C ARG A 244 4.59 -5.60 19.36
N GLU A 245 3.77 -4.92 20.13
CA GLU A 245 2.83 -5.55 21.05
C GLU A 245 1.72 -6.26 20.26
N GLU A 246 1.26 -7.41 20.74
CA GLU A 246 0.10 -8.08 20.14
C GLU A 246 -1.19 -7.44 20.66
N TRP A 247 -1.92 -6.74 19.77
CA TRP A 247 -3.12 -5.95 20.07
C TRP A 247 -4.36 -6.79 20.40
N SER A 248 -4.26 -7.72 21.36
CA SER A 248 -5.35 -8.55 21.88
C SER A 248 -6.15 -9.36 20.85
N TYR A 249 -5.63 -9.52 19.63
CA TYR A 249 -6.22 -10.38 18.62
C TYR A 249 -6.39 -11.77 19.22
N GLN A 250 -7.58 -12.34 19.09
CA GLN A 250 -7.85 -13.69 19.58
C GLN A 250 -7.21 -14.71 18.65
N VAL A 251 -5.87 -14.77 18.69
CA VAL A 251 -5.10 -15.93 18.25
C VAL A 251 -5.79 -17.15 18.87
N ALA A 252 -6.18 -18.10 18.03
CA ALA A 252 -6.83 -19.31 18.50
C ALA A 252 -5.92 -19.93 19.57
N LYS A 253 -6.47 -20.18 20.77
CA LYS A 253 -5.68 -20.76 21.85
C LYS A 253 -5.23 -22.14 21.41
N ASP A 254 -3.96 -22.26 21.03
CA ASP A 254 -3.30 -23.53 20.76
C ASP A 254 -3.60 -24.47 21.93
N THR A 255 -4.18 -25.64 21.63
CA THR A 255 -4.58 -26.59 22.67
C THR A 255 -3.34 -27.15 23.37
N ASP A 256 -3.28 -27.04 24.70
CA ASP A 256 -2.08 -27.33 25.52
C ASP A 256 -1.41 -28.69 25.19
N GLU A 257 -2.21 -29.70 24.79
CA GLU A 257 -1.75 -31.03 24.38
C GLU A 257 -0.71 -31.02 23.24
N GLN A 258 -0.79 -30.05 22.31
CA GLN A 258 0.21 -29.94 21.24
C GLN A 258 1.53 -29.34 21.74
N GLU A 259 1.53 -28.42 22.70
CA GLU A 259 2.79 -27.84 23.20
C GLU A 259 3.62 -28.86 24.02
N GLU A 260 2.98 -29.76 24.79
CA GLU A 260 3.72 -30.75 25.59
C GLU A 260 4.56 -31.71 24.74
N GLN A 261 4.08 -32.13 23.56
CA GLN A 261 4.85 -33.01 22.68
C GLN A 261 6.16 -32.37 22.22
N TRP A 262 6.16 -31.05 21.96
CA TRP A 262 7.35 -30.32 21.52
C TRP A 262 8.29 -29.97 22.68
N ARG A 263 7.79 -29.78 23.90
CA ARG A 263 8.59 -29.40 25.09
C ARG A 263 9.65 -30.43 25.50
N ASN A 264 9.48 -31.70 25.13
CA ASN A 264 10.35 -32.80 25.56
C ASN A 264 11.64 -32.98 24.74
N GLU A 265 11.84 -32.26 23.63
CA GLU A 265 13.06 -32.34 22.83
C GLU A 265 14.18 -31.41 23.34
N SER A 266 15.39 -31.97 23.50
CA SER A 266 16.59 -31.21 23.83
C SER A 266 17.10 -30.39 22.63
N VAL A 267 16.78 -29.10 22.64
CA VAL A 267 17.36 -28.13 21.69
C VAL A 267 18.85 -27.98 21.98
N VAL A 268 19.69 -28.40 21.02
CA VAL A 268 21.14 -28.27 21.11
C VAL A 268 21.50 -26.78 21.15
N THR A 269 22.18 -26.35 22.20
CA THR A 269 22.63 -24.96 22.32
C THR A 269 23.69 -24.66 21.28
N ALA A 270 23.29 -23.97 20.20
CA ALA A 270 24.22 -23.40 19.24
C ALA A 270 25.24 -22.50 19.96
N ALA A 271 26.52 -22.65 19.61
CA ALA A 271 27.58 -21.87 20.24
C ALA A 271 27.48 -20.40 19.79
N ARG A 272 27.28 -19.48 20.75
CA ARG A 272 27.36 -18.03 20.49
C ARG A 272 28.74 -17.70 19.92
N LYS A 273 28.79 -17.25 18.66
CA LYS A 273 29.97 -16.55 18.15
C LYS A 273 30.00 -15.14 18.77
N GLN A 274 31.19 -14.64 19.05
CA GLN A 274 31.42 -13.29 19.60
C GLN A 274 32.27 -12.44 18.63
N GLN A 275 32.01 -12.58 17.33
CA GLN A 275 32.69 -11.78 16.32
C GLN A 275 31.89 -10.48 16.09
N PRO A 276 32.52 -9.30 16.15
CA PRO A 276 31.83 -8.04 15.99
C PRO A 276 31.24 -7.87 14.58
N LEU A 277 30.05 -7.28 14.51
CA LEU A 277 29.38 -6.81 13.30
C LEU A 277 30.04 -5.51 12.82
N VAL A 278 31.36 -5.57 12.54
CA VAL A 278 32.20 -4.42 12.13
C VAL A 278 31.74 -3.74 10.85
N ASN A 279 30.86 -4.40 10.09
CA ASN A 279 30.29 -3.84 8.88
C ASN A 279 28.98 -3.07 9.12
N LEU A 280 28.40 -3.08 10.34
CA LEU A 280 27.06 -2.52 10.57
C LEU A 280 27.08 -1.00 10.45
N VAL A 281 26.41 -0.49 9.41
CA VAL A 281 26.25 0.93 9.08
C VAL A 281 24.91 1.47 9.58
N GLU A 282 23.84 0.66 9.54
CA GLU A 282 22.48 1.10 9.90
C GLU A 282 21.85 0.18 10.93
N LEU A 283 21.58 0.70 12.13
CA LEU A 283 20.89 0.01 13.20
C LEU A 283 19.58 0.74 13.51
N SER A 284 18.45 0.05 13.40
CA SER A 284 17.16 0.53 13.87
C SER A 284 16.62 -0.42 14.93
N LEU A 285 16.30 0.12 16.10
CA LEU A 285 15.65 -0.57 17.21
C LEU A 285 14.32 0.14 17.47
N SER A 286 13.20 -0.58 17.41
CA SER A 286 11.87 -0.04 17.71
C SER A 286 11.11 -1.06 18.55
N THR A 287 10.50 -0.64 19.66
CA THR A 287 10.00 -1.58 20.69
C THR A 287 8.63 -1.21 21.25
N PRO A 288 7.87 -2.18 21.83
CA PRO A 288 6.60 -1.89 22.49
C PRO A 288 6.74 -0.83 23.59
N HIS A 289 5.65 -0.11 23.84
CA HIS A 289 5.59 0.97 24.83
C HIS A 289 5.93 0.47 26.25
N ASP A 290 5.43 -0.72 26.61
CA ASP A 290 5.68 -1.38 27.89
C ASP A 290 7.02 -2.16 27.95
N PHE A 291 7.92 -2.04 26.95
CA PHE A 291 9.17 -2.79 26.94
C PHE A 291 10.29 -2.13 27.77
N GLU A 292 10.52 -2.67 28.97
CA GLU A 292 11.69 -2.33 29.78
C GLU A 292 12.95 -3.13 29.39
N TRP A 293 14.03 -2.42 29.04
CA TRP A 293 15.37 -3.00 28.90
C TRP A 293 15.98 -3.34 30.26
N LYS A 294 15.70 -4.56 30.76
CA LYS A 294 16.17 -5.08 32.07
C LYS A 294 17.70 -5.15 32.27
N SER A 295 18.51 -4.83 31.24
CA SER A 295 19.96 -4.99 31.24
C SER A 295 20.64 -4.08 30.22
N VAL A 296 21.29 -3.03 30.71
CA VAL A 296 22.19 -2.18 29.88
C VAL A 296 23.49 -2.90 29.51
N ALA A 297 23.83 -4.00 30.18
CA ALA A 297 24.98 -4.83 29.82
C ALA A 297 24.78 -5.52 28.45
N ASP A 298 23.57 -5.97 28.14
CA ASP A 298 23.23 -6.57 26.85
C ASP A 298 23.30 -5.53 25.72
N LEU A 299 22.72 -4.33 25.91
CA LEU A 299 22.86 -3.23 24.95
C LEU A 299 24.31 -2.79 24.74
N ARG A 300 25.08 -2.61 25.81
CA ARG A 300 26.52 -2.31 25.71
C ARG A 300 27.24 -3.36 24.87
N SER A 301 26.96 -4.63 25.14
CA SER A 301 27.55 -5.75 24.40
C SER A 301 27.11 -5.75 22.92
N MET A 302 25.90 -5.27 22.58
CA MET A 302 25.49 -5.12 21.18
C MET A 302 26.27 -3.99 20.49
N PHE A 303 26.29 -2.79 21.07
CA PHE A 303 26.94 -1.63 20.46
C PHE A 303 28.47 -1.77 20.38
N THR A 304 29.15 -2.43 21.33
CA THR A 304 30.58 -2.76 21.21
C THR A 304 30.90 -3.73 20.06
N HIS A 305 29.89 -4.41 19.51
CA HIS A 305 30.04 -5.24 18.31
C HIS A 305 29.78 -4.44 17.01
N CYS A 306 29.30 -3.20 17.06
CA CYS A 306 28.85 -2.43 15.88
C CYS A 306 29.57 -1.08 15.70
N PRO A 307 30.91 -1.02 15.58
CA PRO A 307 31.66 0.24 15.67
C PRO A 307 31.47 1.24 14.53
N ASN A 308 30.87 0.82 13.41
CA ASN A 308 30.79 1.61 12.18
C ASN A 308 29.38 2.13 11.85
N ILE A 309 28.46 2.15 12.82
CA ILE A 309 27.10 2.68 12.62
C ILE A 309 27.18 4.17 12.22
N LYS A 310 26.55 4.49 11.09
CA LYS A 310 26.29 5.86 10.60
C LYS A 310 24.83 6.27 10.83
N HIS A 311 23.89 5.34 10.73
CA HIS A 311 22.47 5.59 10.94
C HIS A 311 22.01 4.82 12.19
N LEU A 312 21.65 5.56 13.25
CA LEU A 312 21.08 4.97 14.46
C LEU A 312 19.63 5.44 14.63
N SER A 313 18.69 4.50 14.62
CA SER A 313 17.31 4.72 15.05
C SER A 313 17.03 3.92 16.32
N MET A 314 16.45 4.57 17.32
CA MET A 314 16.16 3.99 18.64
C MET A 314 14.78 4.46 19.14
N GLU A 315 13.72 3.90 18.57
CA GLU A 315 12.33 4.04 19.02
C GLU A 315 12.08 3.14 20.24
N VAL A 316 12.77 3.42 21.35
CA VAL A 316 12.76 2.56 22.56
C VAL A 316 12.37 3.33 23.82
N ASN A 317 11.59 2.69 24.70
CA ASN A 317 11.26 3.23 26.02
C ASN A 317 12.30 2.75 27.05
N LEU A 318 13.34 3.54 27.30
CA LEU A 318 14.40 3.16 28.23
C LEU A 318 14.08 3.60 29.67
N VAL A 319 13.35 2.73 30.39
CA VAL A 319 13.17 2.80 31.85
C VAL A 319 14.47 2.42 32.59
N ALA A 320 15.56 3.14 32.26
CA ALA A 320 16.89 2.97 32.79
C ALA A 320 17.17 4.02 33.87
N GLY A 321 17.88 3.64 34.94
CA GLY A 321 18.27 4.57 35.99
C GLY A 321 19.21 5.66 35.47
N LYS A 322 19.24 6.84 36.10
CA LYS A 322 20.12 7.97 35.67
C LYS A 322 21.61 7.59 35.52
N LYS A 323 22.09 6.59 36.28
CA LYS A 323 23.46 6.05 36.14
C LYS A 323 23.66 5.22 34.86
N GLU A 324 22.62 4.51 34.45
CA GLU A 324 22.60 3.63 33.28
C GLU A 324 22.50 4.46 32.00
N ILE A 325 21.62 5.48 31.96
CA ILE A 325 21.54 6.45 30.85
C ILE A 325 22.90 7.13 30.60
N THR A 326 23.56 7.63 31.66
CA THR A 326 24.92 8.21 31.54
C THR A 326 25.95 7.17 31.08
N SER A 327 25.79 5.89 31.44
CA SER A 327 26.61 4.80 30.92
C SER A 327 26.38 4.54 29.43
N MET A 328 25.14 4.67 28.95
CA MET A 328 24.74 4.47 27.55
C MET A 328 25.22 5.60 26.65
N GLU A 329 24.99 6.86 27.04
CA GLU A 329 25.57 8.06 26.42
C GLU A 329 27.06 7.87 26.12
N GLN A 330 27.82 7.45 27.14
CA GLN A 330 29.27 7.34 27.07
C GLN A 330 29.75 6.16 26.24
N PHE A 331 29.04 5.03 26.20
CA PHE A 331 29.45 3.91 25.34
C PHE A 331 28.96 4.07 23.89
N ILE A 332 27.77 4.61 23.62
CA ILE A 332 27.28 4.72 22.24
C ILE A 332 28.14 5.71 21.45
N GLY A 333 28.41 6.91 21.99
CA GLY A 333 29.30 7.88 21.32
C GLY A 333 30.77 7.44 21.21
N ARG A 334 31.24 6.54 22.10
CA ARG A 334 32.61 6.01 22.10
C ARG A 334 32.79 4.81 21.17
N GLU A 335 31.89 3.85 21.23
CA GLU A 335 31.98 2.60 20.48
C GLU A 335 31.45 2.77 19.06
N CYS A 336 30.43 3.62 18.85
CA CYS A 336 29.85 3.94 17.54
C CYS A 336 30.07 5.43 17.17
N PRO A 337 31.33 5.91 17.08
CA PRO A 337 31.62 7.34 16.92
C PRO A 337 31.23 7.90 15.55
N ASN A 338 30.80 7.07 14.59
CA ASN A 338 30.59 7.43 13.18
C ASN A 338 29.15 7.85 12.83
N ILE A 339 28.26 8.01 13.82
CA ILE A 339 26.84 8.31 13.59
C ILE A 339 26.67 9.69 12.91
N GLU A 340 26.07 9.68 11.72
CA GLU A 340 25.72 10.82 10.87
C GLU A 340 24.23 11.17 10.95
N LYS A 341 23.35 10.17 11.15
CA LYS A 341 21.91 10.36 11.38
C LYS A 341 21.48 9.66 12.66
N LEU A 342 20.80 10.40 13.53
CA LEU A 342 20.32 9.91 14.83
C LEU A 342 18.82 10.17 14.96
N SER A 343 18.03 9.11 15.08
CA SER A 343 16.60 9.14 15.39
C SER A 343 16.36 8.49 16.75
N TYR A 344 15.60 9.14 17.63
CA TYR A 344 15.43 8.70 19.01
C TYR A 344 14.02 8.89 19.57
N GLY A 345 13.55 7.87 20.29
CA GLY A 345 12.37 7.90 21.15
C GLY A 345 11.07 7.49 20.47
N CYS A 346 9.97 7.52 21.22
CA CYS A 346 8.70 6.88 20.88
C CYS A 346 7.54 7.89 21.03
N ASP A 347 6.60 7.90 20.08
CA ASP A 347 5.45 8.83 20.08
C ASP A 347 4.58 8.68 21.35
N ASP A 348 4.50 7.48 21.92
CA ASP A 348 3.73 7.16 23.13
C ASP A 348 4.60 7.06 24.40
N ALA A 349 5.82 7.62 24.39
CA ALA A 349 6.66 7.65 25.59
C ALA A 349 6.01 8.49 26.70
N VAL A 350 5.85 7.91 27.90
CA VAL A 350 5.27 8.57 29.09
C VAL A 350 6.35 9.12 30.05
N VAL A 351 7.62 8.73 29.86
CA VAL A 351 8.74 9.09 30.74
C VAL A 351 9.74 9.98 30.01
N HIS A 352 10.29 10.98 30.71
CA HIS A 352 11.34 11.84 30.18
C HIS A 352 12.65 11.08 29.90
N ASP A 353 12.91 10.77 28.64
CA ASP A 353 14.16 10.12 28.25
C ASP A 353 15.22 11.14 27.79
N GLN A 354 16.38 11.09 28.46
CA GLN A 354 17.50 11.97 28.18
C GLN A 354 18.45 11.43 27.09
N LEU A 355 18.32 10.16 26.70
CA LEU A 355 19.40 9.47 25.99
C LEU A 355 19.65 10.00 24.58
N GLY A 356 18.61 10.31 23.79
CA GLY A 356 18.77 10.74 22.40
C GLY A 356 19.70 11.95 22.22
N TYR A 357 19.43 13.05 22.92
CA TYR A 357 20.31 14.22 22.86
C TYR A 357 21.63 14.03 23.63
N ARG A 358 21.69 13.13 24.61
CA ARG A 358 22.95 12.74 25.24
C ARG A 358 23.88 11.99 24.28
N ILE A 359 23.35 11.07 23.46
CA ILE A 359 24.11 10.44 22.36
C ILE A 359 24.57 11.51 21.38
N LEU A 360 23.71 12.47 21.01
CA LEU A 360 24.11 13.61 20.17
C LEU A 360 25.29 14.38 20.78
N ASN A 361 25.25 14.67 22.09
CA ASN A 361 26.32 15.34 22.82
C ASN A 361 27.63 14.52 22.91
N SER A 362 27.56 13.19 22.93
CA SER A 362 28.75 12.33 23.01
C SER A 362 29.36 11.97 21.65
N LEU A 363 28.74 12.36 20.54
CA LEU A 363 29.26 12.18 19.18
C LEU A 363 30.23 13.30 18.75
N PRO A 364 31.14 13.03 17.80
CA PRO A 364 32.09 14.03 17.29
C PRO A 364 31.41 15.30 16.75
N ALA A 365 31.83 16.46 17.26
CA ALA A 365 31.27 17.75 16.87
C ALA A 365 31.28 17.95 15.34
N GLN A 366 30.21 18.55 14.81
CA GLN A 366 30.03 18.83 13.39
C GLN A 366 29.98 17.58 12.48
N GLN A 367 29.61 16.42 13.02
CA GLN A 367 29.37 15.19 12.25
C GLN A 367 27.89 14.98 11.87
N VAL A 368 26.97 14.99 12.84
CA VAL A 368 25.55 14.65 12.60
C VAL A 368 24.90 15.64 11.62
N VAL A 369 24.26 15.10 10.58
CA VAL A 369 23.55 15.84 9.52
C VAL A 369 22.03 15.83 9.70
N GLY A 370 21.49 14.84 10.40
CA GLY A 370 20.07 14.75 10.72
C GLY A 370 19.81 14.25 12.13
N PHE A 371 18.96 14.97 12.87
CA PHE A 371 18.56 14.63 14.23
C PHE A 371 17.03 14.61 14.35
N THR A 372 16.49 13.47 14.75
CA THR A 372 15.07 13.29 15.08
C THR A 372 14.96 12.89 16.56
N TYR A 373 14.11 13.59 17.30
CA TYR A 373 13.73 13.25 18.67
C TYR A 373 12.21 13.24 18.80
N THR A 374 11.69 12.22 19.47
CA THR A 374 10.26 11.96 19.65
C THR A 374 10.01 11.43 21.07
N GLY A 375 9.21 12.13 21.88
CA GLY A 375 8.87 11.70 23.25
C GLY A 375 8.88 12.85 24.27
N VAL A 376 8.64 12.57 25.55
CA VAL A 376 8.49 13.65 26.56
C VAL A 376 9.83 14.35 26.88
N ILE A 377 10.01 15.57 26.40
CA ILE A 377 11.11 16.43 26.85
C ILE A 377 10.68 17.18 28.12
N SER A 378 11.62 17.47 29.03
CA SER A 378 11.39 18.41 30.14
C SER A 378 12.14 19.73 29.93
N THR A 379 11.60 20.83 30.47
CA THR A 379 12.23 22.16 30.43
C THR A 379 13.66 22.15 30.99
N HIS A 380 13.91 21.31 31.99
CA HIS A 380 15.23 21.07 32.58
C HIS A 380 16.23 20.37 31.64
N HIS A 381 15.80 19.95 30.44
CA HIS A 381 16.60 19.23 29.45
C HIS A 381 16.74 20.02 28.13
N MET A 382 15.89 21.03 27.88
CA MET A 382 15.95 21.90 26.70
C MET A 382 17.32 22.56 26.52
N SER A 383 17.93 23.06 27.59
CA SER A 383 19.27 23.66 27.51
C SER A 383 20.35 22.65 27.10
N ALA A 384 20.24 21.39 27.56
CA ALA A 384 21.13 20.33 27.14
C ALA A 384 20.92 19.96 25.66
N ILE A 385 19.66 19.80 25.22
CA ILE A 385 19.31 19.55 23.81
C ILE A 385 19.85 20.64 22.89
N THR A 386 19.61 21.92 23.21
CA THR A 386 20.09 23.03 22.41
C THR A 386 21.63 23.07 22.36
N ILE A 387 22.33 22.77 23.46
CA ILE A 387 23.80 22.61 23.46
C ILE A 387 24.23 21.45 22.53
N SER A 388 23.57 20.30 22.61
CA SER A 388 23.86 19.13 21.75
C SER A 388 23.63 19.44 20.28
N ILE A 389 22.57 20.16 19.92
CA ILE A 389 22.29 20.60 18.54
C ILE A 389 23.36 21.59 18.06
N LEU A 390 23.76 22.55 18.90
CA LEU A 390 24.76 23.56 18.55
C LEU A 390 26.15 22.95 18.26
N GLN A 391 26.50 21.84 18.92
CA GLN A 391 27.70 21.03 18.65
C GLN A 391 27.75 20.49 17.20
N HIS A 392 26.62 20.45 16.48
CA HIS A 392 26.50 20.02 15.08
C HIS A 392 25.93 21.11 14.15
N SER A 393 25.93 22.37 14.59
CA SER A 393 25.30 23.50 13.87
C SER A 393 25.78 23.80 12.44
N THR A 394 26.95 23.30 12.03
CA THR A 394 27.45 23.44 10.66
C THR A 394 27.18 22.20 9.79
N SER A 395 26.95 21.03 10.39
CA SER A 395 26.63 19.79 9.68
C SER A 395 25.12 19.53 9.57
N LEU A 396 24.34 19.92 10.58
CA LEU A 396 22.89 19.69 10.63
C LEU A 396 22.16 20.38 9.47
N ARG A 397 21.34 19.57 8.81
CA ARG A 397 20.38 19.94 7.75
C ARG A 397 18.94 19.64 8.15
N GLU A 398 18.74 18.55 8.89
CA GLU A 398 17.43 18.04 9.28
C GLU A 398 17.34 18.06 10.82
N ILE A 399 16.35 18.76 11.37
CA ILE A 399 16.00 18.69 12.79
C ILE A 399 14.49 18.47 12.92
N HIS A 400 14.11 17.36 13.56
CA HIS A 400 12.73 17.02 13.88
C HIS A 400 12.59 16.81 15.39
N LEU A 401 11.69 17.57 16.03
CA LEU A 401 11.42 17.50 17.46
C LEU A 401 9.90 17.38 17.67
N THR A 402 9.46 16.22 18.17
CA THR A 402 8.09 15.98 18.64
C THR A 402 8.09 15.66 20.13
N ALA A 403 7.09 16.17 20.86
CA ALA A 403 6.86 15.80 22.25
C ALA A 403 5.47 15.20 22.44
N ALA A 404 5.42 14.08 23.16
CA ALA A 404 4.23 13.25 23.39
C ALA A 404 3.25 13.86 24.40
N ASP A 405 3.81 14.46 25.45
CA ASP A 405 3.12 14.99 26.63
C ASP A 405 3.74 16.34 27.06
N GLY A 406 2.95 17.17 27.75
CA GLY A 406 3.32 18.51 28.20
C GLY A 406 3.36 19.58 27.09
N PHE A 407 3.52 20.85 27.49
CA PHE A 407 3.63 22.01 26.60
C PHE A 407 4.91 22.81 26.85
N ASP A 408 6.03 22.16 26.62
CA ASP A 408 7.33 22.69 27.02
C ASP A 408 7.91 23.71 26.04
N LYS A 409 8.47 24.77 26.62
CA LYS A 409 9.09 25.89 25.89
C LYS A 409 10.54 25.54 25.55
N ILE A 410 10.81 25.25 24.28
CA ILE A 410 12.17 25.05 23.76
C ILE A 410 12.78 26.40 23.35
N SER A 411 14.09 26.57 23.58
CA SER A 411 14.86 27.69 23.06
C SER A 411 15.48 27.33 21.71
N ALA A 412 14.92 27.89 20.64
CA ALA A 412 15.39 27.73 19.26
C ALA A 412 16.17 28.96 18.75
N SER A 413 16.22 30.08 19.49
CA SER A 413 16.93 31.30 19.08
C SER A 413 18.39 31.02 18.69
N ALA A 414 19.07 30.19 19.49
CA ALA A 414 20.44 29.77 19.25
C ALA A 414 20.54 28.82 18.04
N ILE A 415 19.58 27.91 17.86
CA ILE A 415 19.53 27.01 16.71
C ILE A 415 19.40 27.84 15.42
N PHE A 416 18.45 28.77 15.34
CA PHE A 416 18.25 29.59 14.14
C PHE A 416 19.44 30.51 13.81
N SER A 417 20.14 31.02 14.82
CA SER A 417 21.24 31.97 14.63
C SER A 417 22.59 31.31 14.31
N VAL A 418 22.79 30.04 14.69
CA VAL A 418 24.04 29.31 14.41
C VAL A 418 23.88 28.28 13.27
N CYS A 419 22.73 27.63 13.11
CA CYS A 419 22.53 26.52 12.15
C CYS A 419 22.32 26.98 10.70
N ARG A 420 23.39 27.47 10.06
CA ARG A 420 23.38 28.04 8.70
C ARG A 420 23.02 27.07 7.58
N ASN A 421 23.23 25.77 7.81
CA ASN A 421 22.98 24.72 6.82
C ASN A 421 21.63 24.00 6.99
N LEU A 422 20.79 24.46 7.91
CA LEU A 422 19.48 23.88 8.21
C LEU A 422 18.53 24.02 7.00
N GLU A 423 18.08 22.88 6.47
CA GLU A 423 17.20 22.73 5.32
C GLU A 423 15.77 22.33 5.74
N ILE A 424 15.61 21.63 6.86
CA ILE A 424 14.33 21.24 7.47
C ILE A 424 14.39 21.53 8.97
N PHE A 425 13.39 22.25 9.50
CA PHE A 425 13.18 22.43 10.94
C PHE A 425 11.72 22.19 11.30
N TYR A 426 11.48 21.16 12.11
CA TYR A 426 10.15 20.69 12.46
C TYR A 426 9.98 20.64 13.99
N ILE A 427 9.14 21.52 14.52
CA ILE A 427 8.64 21.50 15.90
C ILE A 427 7.15 21.16 15.84
N GLY A 428 6.83 19.89 16.13
CA GLY A 428 5.46 19.37 16.01
C GLY A 428 4.62 19.62 17.25
N LEU A 429 3.35 19.99 17.01
CA LEU A 429 2.26 19.84 17.99
C LEU A 429 1.54 18.52 17.71
N LEU A 430 1.33 17.73 18.75
CA LEU A 430 0.38 16.63 18.76
C LEU A 430 -0.92 17.09 19.45
N TYR A 431 -1.97 16.28 19.38
CA TYR A 431 -3.25 16.62 20.03
C TYR A 431 -3.21 16.51 21.56
N THR A 432 -2.20 15.84 22.11
CA THR A 432 -2.01 15.56 23.54
C THR A 432 -1.00 16.50 24.22
N GLY A 433 -0.10 17.11 23.45
CA GLY A 433 1.06 17.84 23.93
C GLY A 433 1.92 18.33 22.77
N GLY A 434 3.02 18.99 23.07
CA GLY A 434 3.99 19.38 22.05
C GLY A 434 4.96 20.45 22.50
N LEU A 435 6.00 20.62 21.70
CA LEU A 435 7.01 21.66 21.92
C LEU A 435 6.53 22.98 21.33
N CYS A 436 6.88 24.10 21.95
CA CYS A 436 6.72 25.42 21.33
C CYS A 436 7.91 26.34 21.63
N ILE A 437 8.15 27.31 20.75
CA ILE A 437 9.05 28.43 21.01
C ILE A 437 8.23 29.61 21.57
N SER A 438 8.85 30.53 22.32
CA SER A 438 8.19 31.79 22.67
C SER A 438 8.40 32.83 21.57
N LEU A 439 7.49 33.80 21.46
CA LEU A 439 7.70 34.97 20.60
C LEU A 439 8.92 35.81 21.02
N ASP A 440 9.47 35.66 22.23
CA ASP A 440 10.73 36.31 22.61
C ASP A 440 11.93 35.54 22.05
N ASP A 441 11.97 34.22 22.26
CA ASP A 441 13.02 33.33 21.76
C ASP A 441 13.12 33.37 20.22
N ALA A 442 11.99 33.31 19.52
CA ALA A 442 11.95 33.44 18.05
C ALA A 442 12.57 34.75 17.53
N LEU A 443 12.64 35.78 18.38
CA LEU A 443 13.09 37.13 18.05
C LEU A 443 14.47 37.50 18.60
N GLU A 444 14.95 36.84 19.65
CA GLU A 444 16.18 37.18 20.39
C GLU A 444 17.41 37.33 19.46
N HIS A 445 17.62 36.37 18.56
CA HIS A 445 18.76 36.34 17.66
C HIS A 445 18.34 36.32 16.17
N PRO A 446 19.01 37.03 15.25
CA PRO A 446 18.70 36.99 13.82
C PRO A 446 18.87 35.59 13.21
N TRP A 447 17.95 35.19 12.34
CA TRP A 447 17.94 33.86 11.72
C TRP A 447 19.02 33.75 10.63
N ALA A 448 19.96 32.82 10.81
CA ALA A 448 21.03 32.51 9.87
C ALA A 448 20.73 31.27 8.99
N CYS A 449 19.72 30.48 9.37
CA CYS A 449 19.15 29.31 8.68
C CYS A 449 18.44 29.66 7.34
N THR A 450 19.08 30.44 6.48
CA THR A 450 18.51 30.98 5.22
C THR A 450 18.21 29.92 4.14
N LYS A 451 18.57 28.66 4.38
CA LYS A 451 18.32 27.50 3.49
C LYS A 451 17.03 26.74 3.79
N LEU A 452 16.27 27.11 4.83
CA LEU A 452 15.06 26.40 5.23
C LEU A 452 14.09 26.23 4.04
N THR A 453 13.79 24.97 3.74
CA THR A 453 12.84 24.53 2.71
C THR A 453 11.50 24.11 3.33
N HIS A 454 11.53 23.55 4.54
CA HIS A 454 10.36 23.18 5.33
C HIS A 454 10.51 23.75 6.75
N LEU A 455 9.50 24.48 7.23
CA LEU A 455 9.46 25.08 8.56
C LEU A 455 8.11 24.84 9.22
N THR A 456 8.09 24.01 10.26
CA THR A 456 6.91 23.78 11.11
C THR A 456 7.20 24.30 12.51
N LEU A 457 6.39 25.25 12.99
CA LEU A 457 6.57 25.91 14.28
C LEU A 457 5.27 26.09 15.05
N ALA A 458 5.31 25.66 16.31
CA ALA A 458 4.40 26.10 17.35
C ALA A 458 4.99 27.31 18.09
N ILE A 459 4.26 28.42 18.18
CA ILE A 459 4.72 29.67 18.81
C ILE A 459 3.75 30.12 19.90
N SER A 460 4.26 30.21 21.13
CA SER A 460 3.54 30.73 22.30
C SER A 460 3.76 32.23 22.48
N GLY A 461 2.78 32.91 23.09
CA GLY A 461 2.85 34.36 23.32
C GLY A 461 2.63 35.21 22.07
N CYS A 462 2.05 34.64 21.00
CA CYS A 462 1.61 35.44 19.84
C CYS A 462 0.21 36.06 20.01
N ALA A 463 -0.62 35.54 20.92
CA ALA A 463 -1.89 36.17 21.31
C ALA A 463 -1.65 37.59 21.87
N LEU A 464 -2.59 38.51 21.62
CA LEU A 464 -2.49 39.88 22.14
C LEU A 464 -2.81 39.90 23.64
N PRO A 465 -2.10 40.68 24.46
CA PRO A 465 -2.32 40.73 25.90
C PRO A 465 -3.70 41.30 26.23
N TYR A 466 -4.48 40.56 27.01
CA TYR A 466 -5.82 40.97 27.43
C TYR A 466 -5.74 42.16 28.39
N GLN A 467 -6.51 43.22 28.09
CA GLN A 467 -6.64 44.40 28.94
C GLN A 467 -8.10 44.51 29.43
N PRO A 468 -8.37 44.31 30.74
CA PRO A 468 -9.72 44.36 31.28
C PRO A 468 -10.48 45.64 30.91
N GLY A 469 -11.68 45.47 30.34
CA GLY A 469 -12.52 46.59 29.87
C GLY A 469 -12.17 47.12 28.47
N VAL A 470 -11.09 46.66 27.84
CA VAL A 470 -10.73 47.01 26.46
C VAL A 470 -11.18 45.89 25.52
N LEU A 471 -12.05 46.20 24.55
CA LEU A 471 -12.41 45.25 23.49
C LEU A 471 -11.18 44.85 22.67
N GLU A 472 -11.10 43.60 22.21
CA GLU A 472 -10.07 43.13 21.28
C GLU A 472 -9.97 44.05 20.05
N TYR A 473 -8.76 44.34 19.55
CA TYR A 473 -8.54 45.33 18.47
C TYR A 473 -9.44 45.14 17.24
N PHE A 474 -9.78 43.89 16.89
CA PHE A 474 -10.61 43.54 15.74
C PHE A 474 -12.11 43.78 15.95
N ARG A 475 -12.57 43.99 17.19
CA ARG A 475 -13.97 44.37 17.51
C ARG A 475 -14.14 45.88 17.74
N ARG A 476 -13.05 46.67 17.73
CA ARG A 476 -13.12 48.14 17.94
C ARG A 476 -13.68 48.84 16.70
N PRO A 477 -14.46 49.93 16.85
CA PRO A 477 -14.88 50.75 15.73
C PRO A 477 -13.67 51.45 15.09
N THR A 478 -13.79 51.77 13.79
CA THR A 478 -12.73 52.48 13.05
C THR A 478 -12.84 54.01 13.23
N PRO A 479 -11.73 54.75 13.39
CA PRO A 479 -10.34 54.27 13.39
C PRO A 479 -9.98 53.51 14.67
N ILE A 480 -9.34 52.35 14.49
CA ILE A 480 -8.92 51.48 15.59
C ILE A 480 -7.76 52.15 16.32
N ALA A 481 -8.02 52.63 17.53
CA ALA A 481 -6.98 52.99 18.48
C ALA A 481 -6.33 51.69 19.00
N ILE A 482 -5.05 51.49 18.67
CA ILE A 482 -4.20 50.42 19.21
C ILE A 482 -3.60 50.93 20.52
N THR A 483 -3.62 50.14 21.60
CA THR A 483 -3.03 50.54 22.88
C THR A 483 -1.51 50.42 22.85
N GLU A 484 -0.79 51.08 23.76
CA GLU A 484 0.67 51.08 23.74
C GLU A 484 1.26 49.66 23.82
N VAL A 485 0.70 48.82 24.69
CA VAL A 485 1.10 47.42 24.88
C VAL A 485 0.82 46.58 23.62
N GLU A 486 -0.35 46.76 22.99
CA GLU A 486 -0.62 46.13 21.69
C GLU A 486 0.34 46.61 20.60
N GLY A 487 0.71 47.90 20.60
CA GLY A 487 1.67 48.46 19.65
C GLY A 487 3.06 47.84 19.77
N GLN A 488 3.53 47.64 21.00
CA GLN A 488 4.77 46.90 21.29
C GLN A 488 4.68 45.44 20.83
N HIS A 489 3.56 44.76 21.11
CA HIS A 489 3.31 43.37 20.68
C HIS A 489 3.25 43.23 19.15
N PHE A 490 2.56 44.16 18.48
CA PHE A 490 2.47 44.21 17.02
C PHE A 490 3.82 44.50 16.36
N ALA A 491 4.69 45.31 16.97
CA ALA A 491 6.06 45.51 16.47
C ALA A 491 6.91 44.22 16.53
N ARG A 492 6.72 43.41 17.57
CA ARG A 492 7.36 42.09 17.70
C ARG A 492 6.83 41.09 16.65
N LEU A 493 5.52 41.02 16.46
CA LEU A 493 4.93 40.21 15.39
C LEU A 493 5.38 40.68 13.99
N GLU A 494 5.50 41.99 13.75
CA GLU A 494 6.01 42.54 12.49
C GLU A 494 7.44 42.05 12.19
N GLU A 495 8.31 41.97 13.21
CA GLU A 495 9.67 41.43 13.07
C GLU A 495 9.68 39.91 12.82
N LEU A 496 8.80 39.12 13.47
CA LEU A 496 8.67 37.70 13.18
C LEU A 496 8.29 37.46 11.71
N TYR A 497 7.27 38.17 11.22
CA TYR A 497 6.82 38.04 9.82
C TYR A 497 7.88 38.55 8.82
N ARG A 498 8.71 39.54 9.21
CA ARG A 498 9.87 40.00 8.42
C ARG A 498 10.95 38.92 8.29
N ARG A 499 11.24 38.18 9.37
CA ARG A 499 12.21 37.08 9.37
C ARG A 499 11.75 35.89 8.54
N ILE A 500 10.50 35.45 8.75
CA ILE A 500 9.89 34.39 7.94
C ILE A 500 9.88 34.81 6.46
N GLY A 501 9.45 36.04 6.15
CA GLY A 501 9.46 36.60 4.79
C GLY A 501 10.83 36.69 4.11
N ALA A 502 11.94 36.54 4.85
CA ALA A 502 13.29 36.49 4.30
C ALA A 502 13.72 35.09 3.81
N LEU A 503 13.00 34.03 4.18
CA LEU A 503 13.30 32.63 3.82
C LEU A 503 12.90 32.31 2.36
N LYS A 504 13.73 32.76 1.41
CA LYS A 504 13.47 32.65 -0.04
C LYS A 504 13.39 31.21 -0.58
N GLU A 505 13.99 30.25 0.14
CA GLU A 505 14.01 28.83 -0.23
C GLU A 505 12.82 28.02 0.31
N LEU A 506 11.98 28.65 1.14
CA LEU A 506 10.89 27.99 1.83
C LEU A 506 9.77 27.53 0.88
N ARG A 507 9.43 26.24 0.96
CA ARG A 507 8.36 25.56 0.22
C ARG A 507 7.16 25.23 1.10
N GLU A 508 7.41 24.81 2.33
CA GLU A 508 6.36 24.48 3.30
C GLU A 508 6.52 25.30 4.57
N LEU A 509 5.44 26.00 4.93
CA LEU A 509 5.34 26.81 6.15
C LEU A 509 4.10 26.36 6.94
N ASP A 510 4.32 25.82 8.13
CA ASP A 510 3.25 25.47 9.07
C ASP A 510 3.46 26.27 10.36
N LEU A 511 2.54 27.18 10.67
CA LEU A 511 2.61 28.06 11.83
C LEU A 511 1.40 27.87 12.72
N SER A 512 1.60 27.29 13.89
CA SER A 512 0.57 27.10 14.90
C SER A 512 0.79 28.05 16.09
N MET A 513 -0.28 28.72 16.54
CA MET A 513 -0.25 29.64 17.68
C MET A 513 -0.75 28.91 18.92
N THR A 514 0.04 28.86 19.98
CA THR A 514 -0.37 28.27 21.27
C THR A 514 -0.65 29.35 22.31
N SER A 515 -1.65 29.08 23.15
CA SER A 515 -1.92 29.84 24.37
C SER A 515 -1.49 28.98 25.56
N ILE A 516 -0.56 29.47 26.36
CA ILE A 516 -0.06 28.81 27.57
C ILE A 516 -0.30 29.78 28.72
N ASP A 517 -0.89 29.28 29.80
CA ASP A 517 -1.23 30.08 30.99
C ASP A 517 -0.02 30.34 31.92
N GLU A 518 -0.28 30.92 33.09
CA GLU A 518 0.74 31.24 34.09
C GLU A 518 1.30 29.98 34.78
N ASP A 519 0.54 28.89 34.84
CA ASP A 519 0.93 27.59 35.41
C ASP A 519 1.65 26.69 34.38
N GLY A 520 1.75 27.12 33.13
CA GLY A 520 2.42 26.40 32.04
C GLY A 520 1.55 25.38 31.31
N GLN A 521 0.25 25.33 31.60
CA GLN A 521 -0.70 24.48 30.87
C GLN A 521 -1.15 25.16 29.58
N MET A 522 -1.50 24.36 28.56
CA MET A 522 -2.17 24.91 27.38
C MET A 522 -3.64 25.17 27.71
N ASP A 523 -4.15 26.34 27.32
CA ASP A 523 -5.60 26.56 27.29
C ASP A 523 -6.23 25.62 26.25
N THR A 524 -6.87 24.55 26.71
CA THR A 524 -7.52 23.55 25.86
C THR A 524 -8.65 24.16 25.00
N GLN A 525 -9.24 25.29 25.41
CA GLN A 525 -10.22 26.02 24.59
C GLN A 525 -9.58 26.64 23.33
N CYS A 526 -8.26 26.87 23.34
CA CYS A 526 -7.50 27.31 22.18
C CYS A 526 -7.10 26.17 21.21
N ILE A 527 -7.36 24.90 21.54
CA ILE A 527 -7.26 23.78 20.60
C ILE A 527 -8.53 23.71 19.72
N GLU A 528 -9.71 23.88 20.32
CA GLU A 528 -10.99 23.90 19.59
C GLU A 528 -11.30 25.26 18.94
N GLY A 529 -10.99 26.36 19.63
CA GLY A 529 -11.15 27.71 19.14
C GLY A 529 -10.00 28.10 18.21
N VAL A 530 -10.27 28.20 16.90
CA VAL A 530 -9.21 28.37 15.90
C VAL A 530 -8.51 29.73 15.95
N LEU A 531 -7.50 29.80 16.81
CA LEU A 531 -6.54 30.88 16.92
C LEU A 531 -5.92 31.24 15.56
N SER A 532 -5.66 32.53 15.36
CA SER A 532 -5.09 33.09 14.13
C SER A 532 -3.99 34.09 14.45
N PHE A 533 -2.84 33.98 13.79
CA PHE A 533 -1.70 34.90 13.97
C PHE A 533 -2.13 36.38 13.72
N PRO A 534 -2.04 37.28 14.72
CA PRO A 534 -2.64 38.60 14.61
C PRO A 534 -2.15 39.41 13.42
N ALA A 535 -3.10 39.75 12.54
CA ALA A 535 -2.91 40.56 11.34
C ALA A 535 -1.90 40.03 10.29
N MET A 536 -1.40 38.78 10.41
CA MET A 536 -0.43 38.19 9.48
C MET A 536 -0.92 38.21 8.03
N LEU A 537 -2.17 37.79 7.80
CA LEU A 537 -2.79 37.73 6.47
C LEU A 537 -3.58 39.00 6.09
N ASN A 538 -3.54 40.05 6.92
CA ASN A 538 -4.17 41.34 6.61
C ASN A 538 -3.23 42.23 5.79
N LEU A 539 -3.80 43.12 4.97
CA LEU A 539 -3.09 44.29 4.41
C LEU A 539 -3.24 45.49 5.36
N LYS A 540 -2.18 46.30 5.49
CA LYS A 540 -2.14 47.48 6.39
C LYS A 540 -3.12 48.57 5.92
N ASP A 541 -4.16 48.85 6.69
CA ASP A 541 -5.12 49.94 6.41
C ASP A 541 -4.84 51.13 7.35
N ALA A 542 -3.96 52.02 6.90
CA ALA A 542 -3.58 53.22 7.62
C ALA A 542 -4.74 54.24 7.81
N ARG A 543 -5.84 54.14 7.03
CA ARG A 543 -7.03 54.99 7.21
C ARG A 543 -7.93 54.49 8.33
N LYS A 544 -7.99 53.17 8.53
CA LYS A 544 -8.75 52.53 9.61
C LYS A 544 -7.94 52.28 10.87
N GLY A 545 -6.64 52.56 10.87
CA GLY A 545 -5.72 52.19 11.96
C GLY A 545 -5.50 50.67 12.09
N ARG A 546 -5.85 49.87 11.07
CA ARG A 546 -5.79 48.41 11.16
C ARG A 546 -4.40 47.89 10.79
N PRO A 547 -3.71 47.14 11.67
CA PRO A 547 -2.45 46.49 11.32
C PRO A 547 -2.67 45.40 10.26
N GLY A 548 -1.61 45.10 9.52
CA GLY A 548 -1.59 44.10 8.46
C GLY A 548 -0.18 43.89 7.92
N TYR A 549 0.22 42.63 7.78
CA TYR A 549 1.61 42.23 7.56
C TYR A 549 1.83 41.34 6.35
N LEU A 550 0.79 41.04 5.57
CA LEU A 550 0.86 40.12 4.42
C LEU A 550 1.96 40.52 3.40
N GLN A 551 2.20 41.83 3.23
CA GLN A 551 3.26 42.34 2.36
C GLN A 551 4.69 41.95 2.79
N LEU A 552 4.92 41.58 4.06
CA LEU A 552 6.24 41.16 4.56
C LEU A 552 6.59 39.73 4.10
N LEU A 553 5.59 38.88 3.87
CA LEU A 553 5.76 37.52 3.37
C LEU A 553 6.05 37.46 1.85
N SER A 554 6.17 38.61 1.17
CA SER A 554 6.37 38.71 -0.28
C SER A 554 7.72 38.16 -0.80
N GLY A 555 8.64 37.79 0.09
CA GLY A 555 9.87 37.07 -0.26
C GLY A 555 9.70 35.56 -0.46
N LEU A 556 8.61 34.96 0.00
CA LEU A 556 8.32 33.51 -0.02
C LEU A 556 7.93 32.98 -1.41
N LYS A 557 8.77 33.21 -2.42
CA LYS A 557 8.47 32.92 -3.84
C LYS A 557 8.45 31.44 -4.21
N LYS A 558 8.89 30.56 -3.31
CA LYS A 558 8.92 29.09 -3.48
C LYS A 558 7.84 28.38 -2.66
N LEU A 559 6.97 29.10 -1.96
CA LEU A 559 5.98 28.52 -1.06
C LEU A 559 4.92 27.72 -1.84
N GLU A 560 4.98 26.41 -1.71
CA GLU A 560 4.06 25.42 -2.28
C GLU A 560 2.92 25.08 -1.29
N VAL A 561 3.18 25.16 0.02
CA VAL A 561 2.27 24.76 1.11
C VAL A 561 2.27 25.78 2.25
N LEU A 562 1.09 26.19 2.72
CA LEU A 562 0.87 26.98 3.94
C LEU A 562 -0.15 26.27 4.84
N ARG A 563 0.17 26.11 6.13
CA ARG A 563 -0.64 25.39 7.14
C ARG A 563 -0.65 26.11 8.50
N GLY A 564 -1.41 25.57 9.45
CA GLY A 564 -1.52 26.04 10.83
C GLY A 564 -2.58 27.12 11.06
N SER A 565 -2.41 27.90 12.13
CA SER A 565 -3.30 28.93 12.70
C SER A 565 -3.55 30.13 11.77
N THR A 566 -4.26 29.90 10.66
CA THR A 566 -4.34 30.80 9.49
C THR A 566 -5.78 30.99 8.95
N THR A 567 -6.76 31.14 9.84
CA THR A 567 -8.19 31.21 9.48
C THR A 567 -8.64 32.49 8.77
N LEU A 568 -8.90 32.38 7.46
CA LEU A 568 -9.63 33.40 6.66
C LEU A 568 -11.03 33.72 7.22
N HIS A 569 -11.62 32.82 8.01
CA HIS A 569 -12.95 32.99 8.62
C HIS A 569 -12.97 33.75 9.95
N SER A 570 -11.85 34.33 10.41
CA SER A 570 -11.90 35.21 11.58
C SER A 570 -12.85 36.41 11.36
N LEU A 571 -13.50 36.88 12.42
CA LEU A 571 -14.53 37.95 12.41
C LEU A 571 -14.07 39.28 11.77
N ASN A 572 -12.78 39.43 11.46
CA ASN A 572 -12.19 40.58 10.80
C ASN A 572 -12.78 40.94 9.42
N THR A 573 -13.45 40.00 8.73
CA THR A 573 -13.78 40.09 7.30
C THR A 573 -15.26 40.37 6.97
N MET A 574 -16.17 40.45 7.96
CA MET A 574 -17.60 40.64 7.68
C MET A 574 -18.05 42.11 7.58
N MET A 575 -18.64 42.44 6.42
CA MET A 575 -19.47 43.63 6.08
C MET A 575 -18.78 45.01 5.98
N PRO A 576 -19.33 45.94 5.18
CA PRO A 576 -19.97 45.79 3.85
C PRO A 576 -19.34 46.75 2.81
N SER A 577 -19.60 46.68 1.49
CA SER A 577 -20.27 45.67 0.65
C SER A 577 -19.30 45.24 -0.46
N SER A 578 -19.38 44.00 -0.95
CA SER A 578 -18.28 43.39 -1.72
C SER A 578 -18.68 42.83 -3.09
N ALA A 579 -17.67 42.53 -3.91
CA ALA A 579 -17.84 41.93 -5.23
C ALA A 579 -18.57 40.57 -5.21
N CYS A 580 -18.71 39.92 -4.04
CA CYS A 580 -19.45 38.66 -3.90
C CYS A 580 -20.90 38.77 -4.40
N GLU A 581 -21.61 39.88 -4.16
CA GLU A 581 -22.99 40.03 -4.64
C GLU A 581 -23.04 39.99 -6.17
N ARG A 582 -22.14 40.73 -6.85
CA ARG A 582 -22.02 40.72 -8.32
C ARG A 582 -21.54 39.38 -8.88
N PHE A 583 -20.73 38.64 -8.12
CA PHE A 583 -20.22 37.32 -8.49
C PHE A 583 -21.35 36.27 -8.47
N PHE A 584 -22.14 36.23 -7.39
CA PHE A 584 -23.28 35.31 -7.25
C PHE A 584 -24.51 35.72 -8.08
N ASP A 585 -24.52 36.92 -8.64
CA ASP A 585 -25.54 37.32 -9.61
C ASP A 585 -25.38 36.65 -10.99
N ILE A 586 -24.21 36.07 -11.32
CA ILE A 586 -23.92 35.36 -12.57
C ILE A 586 -24.22 33.84 -12.41
N PRO A 587 -25.29 33.31 -13.05
CA PRO A 587 -25.67 31.90 -12.91
C PRO A 587 -24.63 30.91 -13.45
N GLU A 588 -23.99 31.24 -14.58
CA GLU A 588 -23.05 30.37 -15.28
C GLU A 588 -21.77 30.18 -14.45
N LEU A 589 -21.27 31.26 -13.86
CA LEU A 589 -20.10 31.28 -13.00
C LEU A 589 -20.37 30.53 -11.68
N SER A 590 -21.56 30.72 -11.11
CA SER A 590 -22.01 29.95 -9.94
C SER A 590 -22.07 28.45 -10.25
N ARG A 591 -22.59 28.05 -11.42
CA ARG A 591 -22.66 26.64 -11.84
C ARG A 591 -21.28 26.04 -12.16
N LEU A 592 -20.36 26.84 -12.71
CA LEU A 592 -18.97 26.44 -12.91
C LEU A 592 -18.27 26.22 -11.55
N LEU A 593 -18.46 27.13 -10.60
CA LEU A 593 -17.90 27.02 -9.25
C LEU A 593 -18.36 25.73 -8.56
N THR A 594 -19.65 25.37 -8.62
CA THR A 594 -20.16 24.14 -8.00
C THR A 594 -19.67 22.83 -8.65
N ALA A 595 -18.91 22.89 -9.76
CA ALA A 595 -18.20 21.74 -10.32
C ALA A 595 -16.77 21.56 -9.77
N PHE A 596 -16.24 22.53 -9.01
CA PHE A 596 -14.94 22.50 -8.35
C PHE A 596 -15.01 22.51 -6.81
N LEU A 597 -16.21 22.68 -6.25
CA LEU A 597 -16.47 22.65 -4.80
C LEU A 597 -16.86 21.25 -4.33
N GLU A 598 -16.51 20.90 -3.08
CA GLU A 598 -17.02 19.68 -2.47
C GLU A 598 -18.51 19.80 -2.10
N LEU A 599 -19.17 18.65 -1.93
CA LEU A 599 -20.61 18.59 -1.58
C LEU A 599 -20.95 19.36 -0.29
N LYS A 600 -20.02 19.41 0.69
CA LYS A 600 -20.16 20.19 1.93
C LYS A 600 -20.22 21.70 1.67
N ASP A 601 -19.45 22.17 0.70
CA ASP A 601 -19.33 23.59 0.34
C ASP A 601 -20.49 24.00 -0.56
N VAL A 602 -20.89 23.16 -1.52
CA VAL A 602 -22.11 23.35 -2.32
C VAL A 602 -23.36 23.38 -1.42
N SER A 603 -23.43 22.52 -0.40
CA SER A 603 -24.51 22.54 0.61
C SER A 603 -24.51 23.86 1.38
N SER A 604 -23.35 24.30 1.87
CA SER A 604 -23.21 25.57 2.59
C SER A 604 -23.58 26.78 1.72
N LEU A 605 -23.11 26.81 0.47
CA LEU A 605 -23.43 27.82 -0.54
C LEU A 605 -24.93 27.88 -0.85
N SER A 606 -25.59 26.72 -0.95
CA SER A 606 -27.04 26.63 -1.19
C SER A 606 -27.87 27.28 -0.07
N ARG A 607 -27.36 27.34 1.17
CA ARG A 607 -28.05 27.90 2.33
C ARG A 607 -27.99 29.43 2.41
N ILE A 608 -27.12 30.09 1.62
CA ILE A 608 -26.92 31.55 1.68
C ILE A 608 -28.15 32.32 1.18
N SER A 609 -28.82 31.86 0.13
CA SER A 609 -30.06 32.49 -0.36
C SER A 609 -30.93 31.53 -1.18
N ARG A 610 -32.21 31.86 -1.38
CA ARG A 610 -33.11 31.07 -2.25
C ARG A 610 -32.65 31.02 -3.72
N LYS A 611 -31.93 32.06 -4.19
CA LYS A 611 -31.29 32.09 -5.52
C LYS A 611 -30.11 31.11 -5.56
N MET A 612 -29.24 31.12 -4.54
CA MET A 612 -28.15 30.13 -4.48
C MET A 612 -28.66 28.71 -4.29
N HIS A 613 -29.74 28.49 -3.52
CA HIS A 613 -30.38 27.18 -3.41
C HIS A 613 -30.84 26.65 -4.77
N SER A 614 -31.58 27.45 -5.56
CA SER A 614 -32.07 27.00 -6.87
C SER A 614 -30.96 26.79 -7.90
N LEU A 615 -29.91 27.62 -7.90
CA LEU A 615 -28.72 27.41 -8.74
C LEU A 615 -27.93 26.14 -8.32
N CYS A 616 -27.68 25.98 -7.02
CA CYS A 616 -26.88 24.88 -6.48
C CYS A 616 -27.62 23.54 -6.44
N ALA A 617 -28.96 23.51 -6.39
CA ALA A 617 -29.75 22.27 -6.28
C ALA A 617 -29.35 21.20 -7.30
N SER A 618 -29.10 21.60 -8.55
CA SER A 618 -28.66 20.70 -9.62
C SER A 618 -27.30 20.04 -9.40
N SER A 619 -26.43 20.65 -8.57
CA SER A 619 -25.13 20.12 -8.16
C SER A 619 -25.20 19.42 -6.79
N LEU A 620 -25.96 19.98 -5.85
CA LEU A 620 -26.18 19.44 -4.49
C LEU A 620 -26.85 18.06 -4.51
N TYR A 621 -27.84 17.85 -5.40
CA TYR A 621 -28.50 16.57 -5.57
C TYR A 621 -27.87 15.71 -6.68
N ARG A 622 -26.77 16.15 -7.31
CA ARG A 622 -26.13 15.42 -8.42
C ARG A 622 -25.58 14.08 -7.98
N SER A 623 -24.91 14.07 -6.82
CA SER A 623 -24.09 12.96 -6.34
C SER A 623 -24.44 12.62 -4.90
N LEU A 624 -25.14 11.50 -4.72
CA LEU A 624 -25.55 11.01 -3.41
C LEU A 624 -24.53 9.97 -2.94
N ILE A 625 -23.45 10.43 -2.31
CA ILE A 625 -22.33 9.58 -1.88
C ILE A 625 -22.31 9.41 -0.35
N ARG A 626 -22.10 8.16 0.12
CA ARG A 626 -21.73 7.88 1.51
C ARG A 626 -20.29 8.35 1.78
N GLN A 627 -20.11 9.27 2.73
CA GLN A 627 -18.79 9.79 3.09
C GLN A 627 -18.28 9.05 4.34
N ASN A 628 -17.20 8.28 4.19
CA ASN A 628 -16.37 7.70 5.27
C ASN A 628 -17.16 7.23 6.51
N GLY A 629 -18.10 6.30 6.33
CA GLY A 629 -18.90 5.72 7.43
C GLY A 629 -20.13 6.55 7.84
N GLU A 630 -20.11 7.88 7.71
CA GLU A 630 -21.32 8.68 7.92
C GLU A 630 -22.36 8.43 6.81
N ASP A 631 -23.54 7.96 7.21
CA ASP A 631 -24.69 7.87 6.32
C ASP A 631 -25.11 9.26 5.84
N CYS A 632 -25.30 9.42 4.53
CA CYS A 632 -25.71 10.69 3.94
C CYS A 632 -27.00 11.20 4.61
N LYS A 633 -26.90 12.35 5.29
CA LYS A 633 -27.91 12.95 6.18
C LYS A 633 -29.29 13.20 5.51
N ILE A 634 -29.35 13.16 4.17
CA ILE A 634 -30.59 13.20 3.38
C ILE A 634 -31.51 11.99 3.68
N TRP A 635 -30.96 10.78 3.81
CA TRP A 635 -31.75 9.56 4.06
C TRP A 635 -32.28 9.46 5.50
N LYS A 636 -31.61 10.10 6.45
CA LYS A 636 -31.93 10.05 7.89
C LYS A 636 -33.13 10.93 8.31
N SER A 637 -33.79 11.64 7.39
CA SER A 637 -34.91 12.52 7.75
C SER A 637 -35.98 12.61 6.67
N LEU A 638 -37.26 12.56 7.08
CA LEU A 638 -38.39 12.70 6.17
C LEU A 638 -38.37 14.03 5.37
N PRO A 639 -38.00 15.21 5.94
CA PRO A 639 -37.79 16.42 5.16
C PRO A 639 -36.67 16.30 4.11
N GLY A 640 -35.58 15.59 4.42
CA GLY A 640 -34.50 15.30 3.48
C GLY A 640 -34.96 14.43 2.32
N LEU A 641 -35.72 13.36 2.61
CA LEU A 641 -36.31 12.47 1.62
C LEU A 641 -37.36 13.19 0.74
N LEU A 642 -38.21 14.05 1.32
CA LEU A 642 -39.17 14.86 0.56
C LEU A 642 -38.49 15.95 -0.30
N ALA A 643 -37.34 16.48 0.15
CA ALA A 643 -36.51 17.36 -0.66
C ALA A 643 -35.82 16.59 -1.81
N LEU A 644 -35.33 15.38 -1.55
CA LEU A 644 -34.81 14.47 -2.57
C LEU A 644 -35.88 14.11 -3.61
N ALA A 645 -37.10 13.75 -3.19
CA ALA A 645 -38.23 13.44 -4.09
C ALA A 645 -38.47 14.56 -5.13
N ARG A 646 -38.39 15.82 -4.69
CA ARG A 646 -38.56 17.01 -5.55
C ARG A 646 -37.38 17.27 -6.49
N ASN A 647 -36.18 16.80 -6.14
CA ASN A 647 -34.94 17.03 -6.87
C ASN A 647 -34.38 15.77 -7.56
N VAL A 648 -35.12 14.66 -7.55
CA VAL A 648 -34.65 13.32 -7.95
C VAL A 648 -34.12 13.27 -9.39
N ASN A 649 -34.65 14.12 -10.28
CA ASN A 649 -34.20 14.26 -11.67
C ASN A 649 -32.78 14.85 -11.80
N HIS A 650 -32.27 15.51 -10.76
CA HIS A 650 -30.88 15.99 -10.71
C HIS A 650 -29.88 14.90 -10.36
N VAL A 651 -30.29 13.80 -9.72
CA VAL A 651 -29.38 12.71 -9.32
C VAL A 651 -28.80 12.03 -10.58
N LYS A 652 -27.48 12.10 -10.72
CA LYS A 652 -26.69 11.48 -11.79
C LYS A 652 -25.72 10.41 -11.27
N GLU A 653 -25.42 10.43 -9.98
CA GLU A 653 -24.42 9.59 -9.33
C GLU A 653 -24.99 9.14 -7.98
N LEU A 654 -25.01 7.83 -7.71
CA LEU A 654 -25.56 7.23 -6.49
C LEU A 654 -24.55 6.23 -5.91
N ASN A 655 -24.10 6.46 -4.67
CA ASN A 655 -23.31 5.52 -3.88
C ASN A 655 -24.04 5.20 -2.56
N VAL A 656 -24.48 3.95 -2.41
CA VAL A 656 -25.32 3.47 -1.30
C VAL A 656 -24.93 2.06 -0.86
N ASP A 657 -25.28 1.67 0.37
CA ASP A 657 -25.11 0.29 0.84
C ASP A 657 -26.39 -0.56 0.68
N LYS A 658 -26.31 -1.82 1.11
CA LYS A 658 -27.42 -2.78 1.17
C LYS A 658 -28.68 -2.24 1.85
N VAL A 659 -28.53 -1.49 2.96
CA VAL A 659 -29.65 -0.99 3.76
C VAL A 659 -30.32 0.18 3.03
N MET A 660 -29.54 1.12 2.52
CA MET A 660 -30.03 2.25 1.72
C MET A 660 -30.65 1.81 0.40
N LEU A 661 -30.11 0.79 -0.28
CA LEU A 661 -30.71 0.18 -1.47
C LEU A 661 -32.11 -0.39 -1.18
N ALA A 662 -32.22 -1.18 -0.10
CA ALA A 662 -33.48 -1.78 0.32
C ALA A 662 -34.53 -0.73 0.74
N TYR A 663 -34.12 0.30 1.49
CA TYR A 663 -34.99 1.42 1.85
C TYR A 663 -35.45 2.20 0.60
N TYR A 664 -34.52 2.56 -0.29
CA TYR A 664 -34.83 3.25 -1.54
C TYR A 664 -35.84 2.48 -2.41
N CYS A 665 -35.67 1.16 -2.56
CA CYS A 665 -36.58 0.37 -3.37
C CYS A 665 -38.00 0.34 -2.78
N ASN A 666 -38.15 0.23 -1.46
CA ASN A 666 -39.46 0.34 -0.81
C ASN A 666 -40.10 1.73 -1.00
N CYS A 667 -39.30 2.80 -0.96
CA CYS A 667 -39.75 4.16 -1.25
C CYS A 667 -40.26 4.37 -2.68
N VAL A 668 -39.66 3.73 -3.68
CA VAL A 668 -40.13 3.78 -5.09
C VAL A 668 -41.35 2.89 -5.30
N LEU A 669 -41.41 1.70 -4.70
CA LEU A 669 -42.58 0.84 -4.75
C LEU A 669 -43.82 1.52 -4.16
N ALA A 670 -43.68 2.19 -3.01
CA ALA A 670 -44.75 3.00 -2.44
C ALA A 670 -45.20 4.18 -3.33
N PHE A 671 -44.30 4.72 -4.15
CA PHE A 671 -44.64 5.73 -5.16
C PHE A 671 -45.39 5.12 -6.35
N GLU A 672 -44.96 3.98 -6.88
CA GLU A 672 -45.64 3.27 -7.99
C GLU A 672 -47.05 2.80 -7.59
N ASP A 673 -47.21 2.25 -6.39
CA ASP A 673 -48.50 1.79 -5.86
C ASP A 673 -49.50 2.97 -5.75
N LEU A 674 -49.04 4.13 -5.26
CA LEU A 674 -49.85 5.38 -5.19
C LEU A 674 -50.17 5.96 -6.57
N TYR A 675 -49.20 5.97 -7.49
CA TYR A 675 -49.36 6.50 -8.84
C TYR A 675 -50.35 5.67 -9.67
N SER A 676 -50.29 4.34 -9.53
CA SER A 676 -51.19 3.40 -10.22
C SER A 676 -52.63 3.50 -9.72
N GLN A 677 -52.84 3.68 -8.40
CA GLN A 677 -54.17 4.02 -7.85
C GLN A 677 -54.73 5.32 -8.42
N THR A 678 -53.85 6.30 -8.68
CA THR A 678 -54.24 7.63 -9.21
C THR A 678 -54.60 7.60 -10.69
N LEU A 679 -53.98 6.73 -11.49
CA LEU A 679 -54.21 6.64 -12.94
C LEU A 679 -55.15 5.50 -13.37
N GLY A 680 -55.46 4.54 -12.50
CA GLY A 680 -56.28 3.37 -12.85
C GLY A 680 -55.59 2.36 -13.79
N THR A 681 -54.31 2.55 -14.08
CA THR A 681 -53.50 1.62 -14.87
C THR A 681 -52.95 0.50 -13.99
N PRO A 682 -52.95 -0.77 -14.45
CA PRO A 682 -52.36 -1.87 -13.68
C PRO A 682 -50.84 -1.69 -13.53
N LEU A 683 -50.34 -1.94 -12.32
CA LEU A 683 -48.92 -1.86 -11.98
C LEU A 683 -48.06 -2.70 -12.92
N SER A 684 -47.08 -2.08 -13.59
CA SER A 684 -45.99 -2.78 -14.30
C SER A 684 -44.89 -3.29 -13.35
N ARG A 685 -45.26 -3.63 -12.10
CA ARG A 685 -44.37 -4.10 -11.04
C ARG A 685 -43.92 -5.53 -11.34
N PRO A 686 -42.61 -5.81 -11.47
CA PRO A 686 -42.14 -7.18 -11.68
C PRO A 686 -42.50 -8.10 -10.51
N LEU A 687 -43.10 -9.26 -10.81
CA LEU A 687 -43.55 -10.23 -9.80
C LEU A 687 -42.41 -10.84 -8.96
N TRP A 688 -41.16 -10.73 -9.43
CA TRP A 688 -39.96 -11.19 -8.74
C TRP A 688 -39.37 -10.16 -7.75
N LEU A 689 -39.92 -8.94 -7.67
CA LEU A 689 -39.58 -8.02 -6.58
C LEU A 689 -40.24 -8.49 -5.27
N PRO A 690 -39.58 -8.28 -4.11
CA PRO A 690 -40.23 -8.52 -2.83
C PRO A 690 -41.52 -7.67 -2.67
N PRO A 691 -42.48 -8.14 -1.85
CA PRO A 691 -43.63 -7.33 -1.46
C PRO A 691 -43.16 -6.05 -0.73
N LEU A 692 -44.04 -5.04 -0.68
CA LEU A 692 -43.71 -3.79 0.02
C LEU A 692 -43.58 -4.03 1.52
N ASP A 693 -42.47 -3.62 2.12
CA ASP A 693 -42.20 -3.77 3.55
C ASP A 693 -42.89 -2.64 4.34
N ILE A 694 -44.22 -2.76 4.51
CA ILE A 694 -45.08 -1.70 5.08
C ILE A 694 -44.94 -1.56 6.61
N HIS A 695 -44.20 -2.45 7.27
CA HIS A 695 -44.23 -2.60 8.74
C HIS A 695 -43.00 -2.06 9.47
N SER A 696 -41.91 -1.74 8.75
CA SER A 696 -40.60 -1.48 9.36
C SER A 696 -40.16 -0.01 9.38
N CYS A 697 -40.71 0.87 8.53
CA CYS A 697 -40.28 2.26 8.40
C CYS A 697 -41.40 3.20 7.95
N GLN A 698 -41.27 4.50 8.26
CA GLN A 698 -41.98 5.54 7.50
C GLN A 698 -41.34 5.64 6.11
N LEU A 699 -42.08 5.23 5.09
CA LEU A 699 -41.65 5.30 3.69
C LEU A 699 -42.04 6.66 3.09
N ALA A 700 -41.04 7.42 2.62
CA ALA A 700 -41.30 8.54 1.72
C ALA A 700 -41.59 8.02 0.31
N THR A 701 -42.58 8.57 -0.39
CA THR A 701 -42.85 8.22 -1.79
C THR A 701 -41.82 8.93 -2.70
N LEU A 702 -40.76 8.20 -3.06
CA LEU A 702 -39.71 8.70 -3.95
C LEU A 702 -40.04 8.31 -5.40
N PRO A 703 -40.11 9.25 -6.36
CA PRO A 703 -40.15 8.87 -7.77
C PRO A 703 -38.86 8.12 -8.14
N PRO A 704 -38.90 7.22 -9.15
CA PRO A 704 -37.71 6.51 -9.59
C PRO A 704 -36.64 7.49 -10.08
N MET A 705 -35.40 7.29 -9.63
CA MET A 705 -34.22 7.89 -10.22
C MET A 705 -34.08 7.20 -11.58
N THR A 706 -34.44 7.88 -12.67
CA THR A 706 -34.37 7.38 -14.06
C THR A 706 -33.24 8.05 -14.86
N HIS A 707 -32.36 8.74 -14.15
CA HIS A 707 -31.41 9.70 -14.68
C HIS A 707 -29.97 9.44 -14.20
N LEU A 708 -29.73 8.30 -13.54
CA LEU A 708 -28.40 7.91 -13.10
C LEU A 708 -27.48 7.65 -14.30
N SER A 709 -26.28 8.20 -14.19
CA SER A 709 -25.15 8.01 -15.11
C SER A 709 -24.00 7.25 -14.45
N GLN A 710 -23.95 7.23 -13.11
CA GLN A 710 -23.07 6.41 -12.30
C GLN A 710 -23.83 5.77 -11.13
N LEU A 711 -23.50 4.51 -10.84
CA LEU A 711 -23.97 3.75 -9.69
C LEU A 711 -22.76 3.11 -8.98
N ASP A 712 -22.77 3.09 -7.65
CA ASP A 712 -21.80 2.40 -6.80
C ASP A 712 -22.58 1.76 -5.63
N ILE A 713 -22.53 0.44 -5.43
CA ILE A 713 -23.31 -0.20 -4.34
C ILE A 713 -22.51 -1.28 -3.62
N SER A 714 -22.45 -1.19 -2.29
CA SER A 714 -21.89 -2.24 -1.43
C SER A 714 -23.01 -3.06 -0.78
N ILE A 715 -23.21 -4.29 -1.28
CA ILE A 715 -24.21 -5.28 -0.84
C ILE A 715 -23.61 -6.34 0.10
N GLY A 716 -22.27 -6.46 0.13
CA GLY A 716 -21.54 -7.32 1.07
C GLY A 716 -21.85 -7.03 2.55
N PRO A 717 -21.44 -7.93 3.47
CA PRO A 717 -21.69 -7.76 4.90
C PRO A 717 -21.15 -6.42 5.40
N SER A 718 -22.03 -5.64 6.01
CA SER A 718 -21.74 -4.31 6.55
C SER A 718 -21.76 -4.38 8.07
N ASP A 719 -20.65 -4.03 8.73
CA ASP A 719 -20.53 -4.05 10.20
C ASP A 719 -21.40 -3.00 10.91
N THR A 720 -22.10 -2.15 10.15
CA THR A 720 -23.16 -1.29 10.65
C THR A 720 -24.31 -2.14 11.19
N GLY A 721 -24.43 -2.19 12.52
CA GLY A 721 -25.57 -2.79 13.23
C GLY A 721 -26.92 -2.17 12.85
N PRO A 722 -28.04 -2.73 13.35
CA PRO A 722 -29.39 -2.43 12.88
C PRO A 722 -29.80 -0.97 13.15
N GLY A 723 -29.56 -0.10 12.17
CA GLY A 723 -29.96 1.31 12.20
C GLY A 723 -31.46 1.51 11.91
N PRO A 724 -31.99 2.73 12.11
CA PRO A 724 -33.43 3.03 12.01
C PRO A 724 -34.02 2.98 10.60
N LEU A 725 -33.22 2.61 9.58
CA LEU A 725 -33.65 2.37 8.20
C LEU A 725 -33.60 0.86 7.82
N THR A 726 -33.32 -0.02 8.79
CA THR A 726 -33.16 -1.47 8.55
C THR A 726 -34.52 -2.14 8.36
N THR A 727 -34.97 -2.19 7.11
CA THR A 727 -36.10 -3.06 6.74
C THR A 727 -35.69 -4.54 6.85
N PRO A 728 -36.58 -5.48 7.22
CA PRO A 728 -36.38 -6.91 7.05
C PRO A 728 -35.82 -7.30 5.66
N SER A 729 -36.25 -6.60 4.60
CA SER A 729 -35.71 -6.82 3.25
C SER A 729 -34.21 -6.50 3.09
N ALA A 730 -33.64 -5.61 3.92
CA ALA A 730 -32.20 -5.31 3.92
C ALA A 730 -31.36 -6.47 4.49
N ASN A 731 -31.90 -7.24 5.43
CA ASN A 731 -31.22 -8.43 5.95
C ASN A 731 -31.30 -9.59 4.93
N ASN A 732 -32.45 -9.73 4.25
CA ASN A 732 -32.67 -10.76 3.23
C ASN A 732 -31.78 -10.57 1.98
N VAL A 733 -30.67 -11.31 1.94
CA VAL A 733 -29.73 -11.37 0.81
C VAL A 733 -30.42 -11.73 -0.53
N ARG A 734 -31.52 -12.48 -0.50
CA ARG A 734 -32.31 -12.84 -1.70
C ARG A 734 -33.15 -11.68 -2.23
N ALA A 735 -33.43 -10.65 -1.42
CA ALA A 735 -34.16 -9.45 -1.83
C ALA A 735 -33.23 -8.39 -2.46
N SER A 736 -31.97 -8.31 -2.00
CA SER A 736 -31.00 -7.30 -2.45
C SER A 736 -30.64 -7.42 -3.93
N LEU A 737 -30.54 -8.64 -4.49
CA LEU A 737 -30.27 -8.83 -5.92
C LEU A 737 -31.45 -8.37 -6.82
N PRO A 738 -32.72 -8.78 -6.59
CA PRO A 738 -33.89 -8.18 -7.24
C PRO A 738 -33.94 -6.65 -7.16
N GLN A 739 -33.74 -6.08 -5.97
CA GLN A 739 -33.74 -4.63 -5.73
C GLN A 739 -32.67 -3.93 -6.60
N LEU A 740 -31.44 -4.47 -6.61
CA LEU A 740 -30.36 -4.00 -7.48
C LEU A 740 -30.73 -4.08 -8.98
N CYS A 741 -31.23 -5.24 -9.42
CA CYS A 741 -31.53 -5.49 -10.83
C CYS A 741 -32.64 -4.56 -11.35
N TRP A 742 -33.64 -4.27 -10.50
CA TRP A 742 -34.69 -3.31 -10.82
C TRP A 742 -34.16 -1.87 -10.90
N LEU A 743 -33.41 -1.40 -9.91
CA LEU A 743 -32.76 -0.07 -9.93
C LEU A 743 -31.88 0.12 -11.19
N ILE A 744 -31.13 -0.91 -11.57
CA ILE A 744 -30.36 -0.94 -12.81
C ILE A 744 -31.30 -0.80 -14.03
N SER A 745 -32.35 -1.61 -14.12
CA SER A 745 -33.28 -1.60 -15.26
C SER A 745 -34.03 -0.27 -15.45
N GLN A 746 -34.29 0.47 -14.36
CA GLN A 746 -34.90 1.80 -14.39
C GLN A 746 -33.95 2.90 -14.93
N ASN A 747 -32.66 2.59 -15.13
CA ASN A 747 -31.64 3.55 -15.53
C ASN A 747 -30.87 3.13 -16.80
N PRO A 748 -31.50 3.08 -17.99
CA PRO A 748 -30.80 2.91 -19.27
C PRO A 748 -29.81 4.06 -19.59
N GLY A 749 -29.79 5.11 -18.76
CA GLY A 749 -28.80 6.18 -18.76
C GLY A 749 -27.43 5.81 -18.16
N LEU A 750 -27.33 4.71 -17.39
CA LEU A 750 -26.11 4.36 -16.66
C LEU A 750 -24.91 4.20 -17.59
N SER A 751 -23.80 4.82 -17.21
CA SER A 751 -22.54 4.84 -17.95
C SER A 751 -21.37 4.27 -17.14
N SER A 752 -21.44 4.33 -15.80
CA SER A 752 -20.55 3.59 -14.90
C SER A 752 -21.38 2.86 -13.84
N ILE A 753 -21.07 1.60 -13.57
CA ILE A 753 -21.59 0.81 -12.46
C ILE A 753 -20.39 0.26 -11.70
N ARG A 754 -20.40 0.38 -10.37
CA ARG A 754 -19.54 -0.35 -9.45
C ARG A 754 -20.42 -1.07 -8.43
N LEU A 755 -20.07 -2.30 -8.07
CA LEU A 755 -20.82 -3.14 -7.15
C LEU A 755 -19.85 -3.97 -6.30
N GLN A 756 -20.13 -4.10 -5.02
CA GLN A 756 -19.31 -4.83 -4.04
C GLN A 756 -20.15 -5.86 -3.28
N GLY A 757 -19.72 -7.13 -3.27
CA GLY A 757 -20.40 -8.21 -2.55
C GLY A 757 -21.81 -8.54 -3.09
N VAL A 758 -21.98 -8.57 -4.42
CA VAL A 758 -23.28 -8.85 -5.05
C VAL A 758 -23.62 -10.34 -4.91
N PRO A 759 -24.69 -10.74 -4.20
CA PRO A 759 -24.98 -12.14 -3.94
C PRO A 759 -25.67 -12.80 -5.15
N ILE A 760 -24.94 -13.62 -5.89
CA ILE A 760 -25.48 -14.42 -7.01
C ILE A 760 -25.37 -15.90 -6.63
N LEU A 761 -26.41 -16.38 -5.94
CA LEU A 761 -26.40 -17.72 -5.33
C LEU A 761 -26.79 -18.85 -6.30
N ASP A 762 -27.35 -18.52 -7.48
CA ASP A 762 -27.74 -19.50 -8.50
C ASP A 762 -27.82 -18.91 -9.93
N HIS A 763 -28.10 -19.77 -10.92
CA HIS A 763 -28.33 -19.39 -12.32
C HIS A 763 -29.58 -18.51 -12.54
N ARG A 764 -30.53 -18.43 -11.59
CA ARG A 764 -31.69 -17.52 -11.69
C ARG A 764 -31.24 -16.09 -11.40
N GLY A 765 -30.47 -15.90 -10.32
CA GLY A 765 -29.83 -14.63 -9.98
C GLY A 765 -28.91 -14.12 -11.10
N ALA A 766 -28.04 -14.97 -11.65
CA ALA A 766 -27.17 -14.58 -12.76
C ALA A 766 -27.97 -14.14 -14.00
N ARG A 767 -29.05 -14.86 -14.35
CA ARG A 767 -29.94 -14.50 -15.47
C ARG A 767 -30.71 -13.21 -15.23
N MET A 768 -31.16 -12.94 -14.00
CA MET A 768 -31.81 -11.68 -13.63
C MET A 768 -30.84 -10.49 -13.75
N PHE A 769 -29.64 -10.61 -13.17
CA PHE A 769 -28.61 -9.59 -13.22
C PHE A 769 -28.16 -9.30 -14.66
N ALA A 770 -27.99 -10.35 -15.46
CA ALA A 770 -27.72 -10.26 -16.88
C ALA A 770 -28.83 -9.55 -17.68
N ARG A 771 -30.12 -9.83 -17.38
CA ARG A 771 -31.28 -9.16 -17.99
C ARG A 771 -31.29 -7.66 -17.67
N ALA A 772 -30.95 -7.28 -16.43
CA ALA A 772 -30.86 -5.88 -16.03
C ALA A 772 -29.73 -5.12 -16.76
N LEU A 773 -28.54 -5.73 -16.88
CA LEU A 773 -27.40 -5.12 -17.56
C LEU A 773 -27.64 -4.96 -19.08
N ALA A 774 -28.37 -5.86 -19.72
CA ALA A 774 -28.63 -5.84 -21.16
C ALA A 774 -29.34 -4.56 -21.67
N GLY A 775 -30.18 -3.94 -20.84
CA GLY A 775 -30.88 -2.70 -21.20
C GLY A 775 -30.00 -1.44 -21.26
N LEU A 776 -28.76 -1.51 -20.75
CA LEU A 776 -27.94 -0.34 -20.49
C LEU A 776 -27.10 0.09 -21.71
N SER A 777 -27.77 0.52 -22.78
CA SER A 777 -27.14 0.97 -24.04
C SER A 777 -26.06 2.07 -23.93
N LYS A 778 -25.89 2.69 -22.76
CA LYS A 778 -24.87 3.71 -22.47
C LYS A 778 -23.78 3.25 -21.49
N LEU A 779 -23.85 2.02 -20.96
CA LEU A 779 -22.91 1.50 -19.97
C LEU A 779 -21.52 1.42 -20.59
N LYS A 780 -20.59 2.24 -20.09
CA LYS A 780 -19.17 2.25 -20.50
C LYS A 780 -18.30 1.54 -19.48
N ARG A 781 -18.65 1.53 -18.20
CA ARG A 781 -17.88 0.89 -17.14
C ARG A 781 -18.76 0.03 -16.25
N LEU A 782 -18.38 -1.23 -16.02
CA LEU A 782 -18.99 -2.13 -15.05
C LEU A 782 -17.88 -2.73 -14.20
N VAL A 783 -17.95 -2.54 -12.89
CA VAL A 783 -17.09 -3.16 -11.89
C VAL A 783 -18.01 -3.93 -10.95
N ALA A 784 -17.88 -5.24 -10.84
CA ALA A 784 -18.77 -6.04 -9.99
C ALA A 784 -18.01 -7.16 -9.27
N LEU A 785 -17.85 -6.98 -7.97
CA LEU A 785 -17.42 -8.02 -7.05
C LEU A 785 -18.66 -8.81 -6.64
N ILE A 786 -18.74 -10.07 -7.08
CA ILE A 786 -19.88 -10.99 -6.94
C ILE A 786 -19.52 -12.05 -5.90
N GLN A 787 -20.41 -12.27 -4.94
CA GLN A 787 -20.34 -13.38 -3.99
C GLN A 787 -21.27 -14.49 -4.47
N CYS A 788 -20.75 -15.70 -4.61
CA CYS A 788 -21.48 -16.83 -5.20
C CYS A 788 -21.10 -18.16 -4.55
N ARG A 789 -22.02 -19.13 -4.62
CA ARG A 789 -21.72 -20.54 -4.31
C ARG A 789 -20.68 -21.03 -5.31
N SER A 790 -19.68 -21.80 -4.87
CA SER A 790 -18.45 -22.05 -5.64
C SER A 790 -18.70 -22.81 -6.96
N ASP A 791 -19.61 -23.77 -6.96
CA ASP A 791 -20.01 -24.53 -8.14
C ASP A 791 -20.84 -23.70 -9.14
N GLY A 792 -20.39 -23.70 -10.41
CA GLY A 792 -21.13 -23.15 -11.55
C GLY A 792 -20.68 -21.77 -12.06
N TRP A 793 -19.60 -21.18 -11.52
CA TRP A 793 -19.16 -19.81 -11.84
C TRP A 793 -19.00 -19.50 -13.33
N VAL A 794 -18.46 -20.41 -14.13
CA VAL A 794 -18.36 -20.23 -15.59
C VAL A 794 -19.76 -20.03 -16.20
N GLY A 795 -20.75 -20.84 -15.81
CA GLY A 795 -22.13 -20.68 -16.25
C GLY A 795 -22.78 -19.36 -15.79
N LEU A 796 -22.54 -18.95 -14.54
CA LEU A 796 -23.01 -17.66 -14.01
C LEU A 796 -22.40 -16.47 -14.78
N TRP A 797 -21.08 -16.49 -14.98
CA TRP A 797 -20.35 -15.43 -15.67
C TRP A 797 -20.69 -15.39 -17.16
N MET A 798 -20.78 -16.54 -17.86
CA MET A 798 -21.17 -16.60 -19.27
C MET A 798 -22.58 -16.04 -19.47
N HIS A 799 -23.53 -16.39 -18.58
CA HIS A 799 -24.87 -15.81 -18.58
C HIS A 799 -24.88 -14.28 -18.45
N ILE A 800 -23.95 -13.69 -17.71
CA ILE A 800 -23.83 -12.24 -17.55
C ILE A 800 -23.11 -11.63 -18.76
N PHE A 801 -21.95 -12.17 -19.10
CA PHE A 801 -21.07 -11.70 -20.17
C PHE A 801 -21.78 -11.65 -21.52
N PHE A 802 -22.49 -12.69 -21.94
CA PHE A 802 -23.23 -12.71 -23.22
C PHE A 802 -24.47 -11.81 -23.24
N ARG A 803 -24.77 -11.09 -22.15
CA ARG A 803 -25.88 -10.12 -22.08
C ARG A 803 -25.42 -8.70 -21.76
N LEU A 804 -24.12 -8.47 -21.58
CA LEU A 804 -23.57 -7.11 -21.46
C LEU A 804 -23.85 -6.30 -22.73
N PRO A 805 -24.20 -5.00 -22.61
CA PRO A 805 -24.52 -4.15 -23.76
C PRO A 805 -23.24 -3.82 -24.54
N LEU A 806 -23.38 -3.61 -25.85
CA LEU A 806 -22.23 -3.37 -26.76
C LEU A 806 -21.32 -2.21 -26.33
N SER A 807 -21.87 -1.22 -25.62
CA SER A 807 -21.22 0.01 -25.19
C SER A 807 -20.14 -0.14 -24.12
N VAL A 808 -20.03 -1.30 -23.45
CA VAL A 808 -19.09 -1.49 -22.34
C VAL A 808 -17.67 -1.31 -22.87
N LYS A 809 -16.94 -0.35 -22.27
CA LYS A 809 -15.53 -0.05 -22.50
C LYS A 809 -14.63 -0.65 -21.44
N VAL A 810 -15.07 -0.68 -20.20
CA VAL A 810 -14.35 -1.25 -19.05
C VAL A 810 -15.28 -2.24 -18.37
N LEU A 811 -14.92 -3.50 -18.38
CA LEU A 811 -15.53 -4.55 -17.58
C LEU A 811 -14.54 -4.96 -16.49
N PHE A 812 -15.01 -5.16 -15.28
CA PHE A 812 -14.27 -5.79 -14.20
C PHE A 812 -15.25 -6.68 -13.44
N PHE A 813 -15.01 -7.98 -13.44
CA PHE A 813 -15.62 -8.89 -12.49
C PHE A 813 -14.60 -9.32 -11.44
N SER A 814 -15.07 -9.67 -10.26
CA SER A 814 -14.30 -10.41 -9.28
C SER A 814 -15.25 -11.34 -8.56
N PHE A 815 -14.91 -12.61 -8.44
CA PHE A 815 -15.72 -13.56 -7.70
C PHE A 815 -15.13 -13.83 -6.32
N GLU A 816 -16.02 -14.06 -5.37
CA GLU A 816 -15.70 -14.46 -4.01
C GLU A 816 -16.60 -15.63 -3.60
N ALA A 817 -15.99 -16.61 -2.93
CA ALA A 817 -16.76 -17.61 -2.20
C ALA A 817 -17.58 -16.89 -1.10
N CYS A 818 -18.85 -17.25 -0.98
CA CYS A 818 -19.69 -16.72 0.10
C CYS A 818 -19.44 -17.56 1.38
N GLU A 819 -18.54 -17.10 2.24
CA GLU A 819 -18.11 -17.85 3.45
C GLU A 819 -19.26 -18.15 4.43
N ASN A 820 -20.35 -17.37 4.39
CA ASN A 820 -21.57 -17.60 5.18
C ASN A 820 -22.66 -18.39 4.42
N PHE A 821 -22.34 -19.10 3.33
CA PHE A 821 -23.35 -19.72 2.46
C PHE A 821 -24.32 -20.65 3.18
N GLU A 822 -23.86 -21.47 4.12
CA GLU A 822 -24.71 -22.42 4.86
C GLU A 822 -25.84 -21.70 5.62
N ARG A 823 -25.53 -20.57 6.27
CA ARG A 823 -26.52 -19.72 6.96
C ARG A 823 -27.55 -19.10 6.01
N TYR A 824 -27.21 -18.96 4.72
CA TYR A 824 -28.16 -18.55 3.69
C TYR A 824 -28.93 -19.73 3.10
N GLN A 825 -28.46 -20.97 3.24
CA GLN A 825 -29.04 -22.16 2.62
C GLN A 825 -30.39 -22.56 3.22
N ASP A 826 -30.57 -22.43 4.54
CA ASP A 826 -31.87 -22.71 5.20
C ASP A 826 -32.95 -21.72 4.75
N ALA A 827 -32.63 -20.42 4.79
CA ALA A 827 -33.46 -19.35 4.22
C ALA A 827 -33.62 -19.44 2.69
N LEU A 828 -32.86 -20.32 2.02
CA LEU A 828 -32.94 -20.57 0.59
C LEU A 828 -34.06 -21.55 0.23
N ASN A 829 -34.39 -22.47 1.12
CA ASN A 829 -35.39 -23.52 0.89
C ASN A 829 -36.82 -22.97 0.95
N ASP A 830 -37.18 -22.27 2.05
CA ASP A 830 -38.56 -21.84 2.32
C ASP A 830 -39.19 -20.92 1.25
N THR A 831 -38.37 -20.13 0.54
CA THR A 831 -38.87 -19.19 -0.49
C THR A 831 -38.84 -19.73 -1.93
N LEU A 832 -38.36 -20.96 -2.17
CA LEU A 832 -38.16 -21.49 -3.52
C LEU A 832 -39.45 -21.83 -4.28
N ASP A 833 -40.58 -22.03 -3.58
CA ASP A 833 -41.85 -22.40 -4.21
C ASP A 833 -42.50 -21.28 -5.03
N GLY A 834 -42.40 -20.01 -4.57
CA GLY A 834 -43.01 -18.87 -5.25
C GLY A 834 -42.47 -18.63 -6.67
N TRP A 835 -41.27 -19.12 -6.98
CA TRP A 835 -40.59 -18.92 -8.27
C TRP A 835 -40.72 -20.14 -9.21
N LYS A 836 -41.67 -21.06 -8.97
CA LYS A 836 -41.91 -22.23 -9.84
C LYS A 836 -42.82 -21.93 -11.05
N GLY A 837 -43.54 -20.81 -11.05
CA GLY A 837 -44.54 -20.47 -12.09
C GLY A 837 -44.04 -19.68 -13.30
N GLU A 838 -42.92 -18.95 -13.20
CA GLU A 838 -42.42 -18.14 -14.31
C GLU A 838 -41.75 -19.05 -15.37
N LYS A 839 -42.40 -19.20 -16.54
CA LYS A 839 -41.75 -19.79 -17.71
C LYS A 839 -40.53 -18.94 -18.05
N VAL A 840 -39.34 -19.47 -17.81
CA VAL A 840 -38.09 -18.79 -18.17
C VAL A 840 -38.05 -18.63 -19.69
N GLU A 841 -38.35 -17.43 -20.15
CA GLU A 841 -38.18 -17.02 -21.54
C GLU A 841 -36.74 -17.36 -21.98
N ALA A 842 -36.56 -17.84 -23.22
CA ALA A 842 -35.23 -18.11 -23.74
C ALA A 842 -34.45 -16.79 -23.86
N ILE A 843 -33.63 -16.48 -22.84
CA ILE A 843 -33.07 -15.14 -22.66
C ILE A 843 -32.00 -14.89 -23.72
N VAL A 844 -32.42 -14.17 -24.76
CA VAL A 844 -31.64 -13.79 -25.94
C VAL A 844 -30.23 -13.35 -25.56
N GLU A 845 -29.25 -14.06 -26.12
CA GLU A 845 -27.84 -13.70 -26.00
C GLU A 845 -27.49 -12.63 -27.04
N ARG A 846 -26.55 -11.76 -26.69
CA ARG A 846 -26.12 -10.63 -27.52
C ARG A 846 -25.61 -11.15 -28.87
N GLN A 847 -26.30 -10.75 -29.93
CA GLN A 847 -26.04 -11.12 -31.33
C GLN A 847 -24.76 -10.48 -31.93
N GLY A 848 -23.68 -10.37 -31.15
CA GLY A 848 -22.40 -9.83 -31.62
C GLY A 848 -21.35 -9.57 -30.54
N PRO A 849 -20.12 -9.21 -30.94
CA PRO A 849 -19.02 -8.88 -30.05
C PRO A 849 -19.18 -7.51 -29.35
N LEU A 850 -18.65 -7.39 -28.13
CA LEU A 850 -18.42 -6.15 -27.40
C LEU A 850 -17.32 -5.31 -28.07
N ILE A 851 -17.62 -4.76 -29.24
CA ILE A 851 -16.66 -3.97 -30.05
C ILE A 851 -16.16 -2.70 -29.37
N TYR A 852 -16.78 -2.22 -28.29
CA TYR A 852 -16.28 -1.08 -27.54
C TYR A 852 -15.46 -1.45 -26.31
N LEU A 853 -15.34 -2.75 -25.97
CA LEU A 853 -14.60 -3.20 -24.80
C LEU A 853 -13.11 -2.96 -24.99
N GLU A 854 -12.60 -1.97 -24.29
CA GLU A 854 -11.19 -1.57 -24.28
C GLU A 854 -10.47 -2.15 -23.06
N SER A 855 -11.17 -2.48 -21.98
CA SER A 855 -10.63 -3.07 -20.76
C SER A 855 -11.54 -4.20 -20.29
N LEU A 856 -11.02 -5.41 -20.17
CA LEU A 856 -11.70 -6.60 -19.66
C LEU A 856 -10.95 -7.09 -18.43
N SER A 857 -11.56 -7.02 -17.25
CA SER A 857 -11.05 -7.63 -16.03
C SER A 857 -11.96 -8.75 -15.54
N PHE A 858 -11.37 -9.82 -15.04
CA PHE A 858 -12.10 -10.83 -14.27
C PHE A 858 -11.16 -11.56 -13.32
N HIS A 859 -11.54 -11.55 -12.04
CA HIS A 859 -10.75 -12.09 -10.93
C HIS A 859 -11.51 -13.11 -10.11
N GLY A 860 -10.79 -13.85 -9.26
CA GLY A 860 -11.39 -14.64 -8.20
C GLY A 860 -12.00 -15.95 -8.65
N LEU A 861 -11.84 -16.36 -9.92
CA LEU A 861 -12.25 -17.67 -10.45
C LEU A 861 -11.32 -18.81 -9.99
N VAL A 862 -11.04 -18.86 -8.69
CA VAL A 862 -10.11 -19.77 -8.03
C VAL A 862 -10.73 -21.15 -7.87
N GLY A 863 -9.94 -22.19 -8.12
CA GLY A 863 -10.39 -23.58 -8.04
C GLY A 863 -11.25 -24.05 -9.22
N TYR A 864 -11.60 -23.16 -10.16
CA TYR A 864 -12.42 -23.50 -11.33
C TYR A 864 -11.62 -23.41 -12.62
N GLN A 865 -11.49 -24.56 -13.28
CA GLN A 865 -10.85 -24.67 -14.58
C GLN A 865 -11.77 -24.07 -15.65
N TRP A 866 -11.17 -23.37 -16.61
CA TRP A 866 -11.81 -23.16 -17.90
C TRP A 866 -11.72 -24.49 -18.66
N ASN A 867 -12.73 -25.34 -18.46
CA ASN A 867 -12.75 -26.76 -18.82
C ASN A 867 -12.38 -27.03 -20.29
N THR A 868 -12.65 -26.08 -21.19
CA THR A 868 -12.25 -26.18 -22.59
C THR A 868 -11.70 -24.85 -23.14
N PRO A 869 -10.81 -24.90 -24.14
CA PRO A 869 -10.48 -23.74 -24.97
C PRO A 869 -11.68 -23.13 -25.71
N SER A 870 -12.81 -23.83 -25.81
CA SER A 870 -14.08 -23.31 -26.36
C SER A 870 -14.71 -22.29 -25.43
N ASP A 871 -14.78 -22.55 -24.11
CA ASP A 871 -15.37 -21.61 -23.13
C ASP A 871 -14.70 -20.23 -23.21
N ILE A 872 -13.39 -20.22 -23.43
CA ILE A 872 -12.60 -19.01 -23.63
C ILE A 872 -12.73 -18.46 -25.06
N ARG A 873 -12.91 -19.31 -26.08
CA ARG A 873 -13.15 -18.85 -27.46
C ARG A 873 -14.42 -18.04 -27.56
N ASP A 874 -15.48 -18.52 -26.96
CA ASP A 874 -16.78 -17.87 -27.00
C ASP A 874 -16.72 -16.49 -26.31
N ILE A 875 -15.81 -16.31 -25.34
CA ILE A 875 -15.54 -15.02 -24.70
C ILE A 875 -14.80 -14.07 -25.61
N PHE A 876 -13.60 -14.48 -26.06
CA PHE A 876 -12.70 -13.54 -26.71
C PHE A 876 -13.12 -13.27 -28.16
N ALA A 877 -13.85 -14.20 -28.81
CA ALA A 877 -14.56 -13.95 -30.07
C ALA A 877 -15.61 -12.83 -29.92
N HIS A 878 -16.16 -12.67 -28.72
CA HIS A 878 -17.01 -11.54 -28.36
C HIS A 878 -16.24 -10.31 -27.82
N CYS A 879 -14.90 -10.27 -27.88
CA CYS A 879 -14.08 -9.17 -27.35
C CYS A 879 -12.93 -8.68 -28.30
N PRO A 880 -13.14 -8.50 -29.61
CA PRO A 880 -12.06 -8.27 -30.59
C PRO A 880 -11.32 -6.93 -30.49
N ASN A 881 -11.71 -6.06 -29.58
CA ASN A 881 -11.15 -4.72 -29.41
C ASN A 881 -10.56 -4.45 -28.02
N ILE A 882 -10.42 -5.47 -27.15
CA ILE A 882 -9.74 -5.31 -25.85
C ILE A 882 -8.38 -4.67 -26.06
N LYS A 883 -8.09 -3.64 -25.28
CA LYS A 883 -6.77 -3.01 -25.15
C LYS A 883 -6.12 -3.32 -23.82
N GLU A 884 -6.86 -3.63 -22.76
CA GLU A 884 -6.40 -3.98 -21.42
C GLU A 884 -7.11 -5.25 -20.96
N LEU A 885 -6.39 -6.33 -20.67
CA LEU A 885 -6.97 -7.59 -20.18
C LEU A 885 -6.53 -7.87 -18.72
N ASN A 886 -7.26 -7.36 -17.74
CA ASN A 886 -6.99 -7.50 -16.31
C ASN A 886 -7.54 -8.82 -15.70
N THR A 887 -7.00 -9.98 -16.06
CA THR A 887 -7.63 -11.29 -15.82
C THR A 887 -6.81 -12.23 -14.93
N ASP A 888 -7.40 -13.34 -14.51
CA ASP A 888 -6.71 -14.41 -13.75
C ASP A 888 -6.99 -15.86 -14.21
N ILE A 889 -7.41 -16.07 -15.46
CA ILE A 889 -7.76 -17.36 -16.09
C ILE A 889 -6.88 -18.57 -15.64
N TYR A 890 -7.48 -19.63 -15.07
CA TYR A 890 -6.82 -20.95 -14.99
C TYR A 890 -7.00 -21.77 -16.28
N VAL A 891 -5.95 -22.43 -16.78
CA VAL A 891 -6.04 -23.39 -17.90
C VAL A 891 -5.15 -24.62 -17.65
N PRO A 892 -5.58 -25.86 -17.97
CA PRO A 892 -4.73 -27.05 -17.98
C PRO A 892 -3.57 -27.01 -19.01
N ASP A 893 -2.41 -27.60 -18.69
CA ASP A 893 -1.16 -27.66 -19.50
C ASP A 893 -1.34 -27.84 -21.01
N ASP A 894 -2.13 -28.84 -21.40
CA ASP A 894 -2.38 -29.22 -22.78
C ASP A 894 -3.29 -28.21 -23.49
N ALA A 895 -4.20 -27.59 -22.74
CA ALA A 895 -5.13 -26.58 -23.18
C ALA A 895 -4.53 -25.16 -23.20
N ILE A 896 -3.43 -24.87 -22.49
CA ILE A 896 -2.89 -23.49 -22.39
C ILE A 896 -2.55 -22.94 -23.76
N GLU A 897 -1.84 -23.71 -24.59
CA GLU A 897 -1.51 -23.28 -25.96
C GLU A 897 -2.77 -23.04 -26.78
N ALA A 898 -3.78 -23.90 -26.65
CA ALA A 898 -5.04 -23.76 -27.38
C ALA A 898 -5.84 -22.53 -26.93
N VAL A 899 -5.95 -22.29 -25.62
CA VAL A 899 -6.60 -21.11 -25.02
C VAL A 899 -5.94 -19.83 -25.48
N GLY A 900 -4.62 -19.80 -25.44
CA GLY A 900 -3.94 -18.60 -25.84
C GLY A 900 -3.97 -18.37 -27.36
N ASN A 901 -3.87 -19.43 -28.18
CA ASN A 901 -4.17 -19.35 -29.63
C ASN A 901 -5.56 -18.77 -29.87
N VAL A 902 -6.51 -19.13 -29.03
CA VAL A 902 -7.86 -18.62 -29.07
C VAL A 902 -7.94 -17.14 -28.71
N ILE A 903 -7.51 -16.72 -27.52
CA ILE A 903 -7.59 -15.30 -27.11
C ILE A 903 -6.81 -14.41 -28.09
N ALA A 904 -5.76 -14.96 -28.71
CA ALA A 904 -4.96 -14.29 -29.70
C ALA A 904 -5.67 -14.09 -31.04
N GLN A 905 -6.21 -15.18 -31.58
CA GLN A 905 -6.98 -15.17 -32.81
C GLN A 905 -8.18 -14.23 -32.70
N GLU A 906 -8.80 -14.19 -31.52
CA GLU A 906 -10.07 -13.50 -31.30
C GLU A 906 -9.94 -12.06 -30.76
N SER A 907 -8.91 -11.73 -29.97
CA SER A 907 -8.66 -10.38 -29.41
C SER A 907 -7.33 -9.74 -29.84
N PRO A 908 -7.07 -9.54 -31.16
CA PRO A 908 -5.83 -9.00 -31.70
C PRO A 908 -5.65 -7.48 -31.56
N LYS A 909 -5.96 -6.93 -30.37
CA LYS A 909 -5.71 -5.53 -29.99
C LYS A 909 -5.25 -5.32 -28.55
N ILE A 910 -5.08 -6.41 -27.79
CA ILE A 910 -4.53 -6.41 -26.42
C ILE A 910 -3.21 -5.62 -26.48
N ALA A 911 -3.23 -4.42 -25.89
CA ALA A 911 -2.11 -3.48 -25.83
C ALA A 911 -1.62 -3.28 -24.37
N SER A 912 -2.39 -3.87 -23.46
CA SER A 912 -2.25 -3.98 -22.04
C SER A 912 -2.99 -5.25 -21.59
N LEU A 913 -2.60 -5.75 -20.44
CA LEU A 913 -3.08 -6.87 -19.67
C LEU A 913 -2.67 -6.51 -18.24
N ILE A 914 -3.44 -6.94 -17.28
CA ILE A 914 -3.03 -7.00 -15.89
C ILE A 914 -3.34 -8.45 -15.52
N TYR A 915 -2.40 -9.17 -14.96
CA TYR A 915 -2.67 -10.54 -14.54
C TYR A 915 -1.98 -10.68 -13.21
N GLY A 916 -2.52 -9.94 -12.27
CA GLY A 916 -2.61 -10.54 -10.97
C GLY A 916 -3.63 -11.68 -11.02
N MET A 917 -3.45 -12.65 -10.14
CA MET A 917 -4.11 -13.93 -10.21
C MET A 917 -4.86 -14.32 -8.91
N ARG A 918 -6.18 -14.42 -8.56
CA ARG A 918 -6.57 -14.67 -7.10
C ARG A 918 -5.73 -15.69 -6.25
N GLU A 919 -5.85 -17.03 -6.39
CA GLU A 919 -5.15 -18.08 -5.58
C GLU A 919 -4.75 -19.43 -6.29
N VAL A 920 -5.50 -20.04 -7.22
CA VAL A 920 -5.18 -21.25 -8.06
C VAL A 920 -5.04 -20.96 -9.58
N GLY A 921 -3.90 -21.14 -10.27
CA GLY A 921 -3.66 -20.58 -11.63
C GLY A 921 -2.36 -21.03 -12.31
N ASP A 922 -2.23 -20.85 -13.62
CA ASP A 922 -1.02 -21.22 -14.35
C ASP A 922 -0.35 -19.99 -14.98
N GLU A 923 0.97 -19.89 -14.77
CA GLU A 923 1.80 -18.81 -15.30
C GLU A 923 1.64 -18.73 -16.82
N ARG A 924 1.51 -19.89 -17.48
CA ARG A 924 1.49 -19.98 -18.92
C ARG A 924 0.21 -19.52 -19.58
N VAL A 925 -0.82 -19.11 -18.84
CA VAL A 925 -2.08 -18.68 -19.47
C VAL A 925 -1.98 -17.33 -20.17
N PRO A 926 -1.55 -16.25 -19.50
CA PRO A 926 -0.99 -15.12 -20.16
C PRO A 926 0.50 -15.36 -20.41
N PHE A 927 0.98 -16.61 -20.51
CA PHE A 927 1.98 -17.01 -21.51
C PHE A 927 1.39 -17.70 -22.78
N ARG A 928 0.11 -17.62 -23.24
CA ARG A 928 -0.29 -18.19 -24.56
C ARG A 928 -1.01 -17.31 -25.65
N ILE A 929 -1.07 -15.98 -25.51
CA ILE A 929 -1.62 -14.86 -26.39
C ILE A 929 -0.70 -13.98 -27.42
N MET A 930 0.58 -13.41 -27.30
CA MET A 930 1.77 -13.06 -28.21
C MET A 930 3.23 -13.82 -28.23
N SER A 931 3.73 -15.13 -28.36
CA SER A 931 3.64 -16.67 -28.84
C SER A 931 2.46 -17.87 -29.23
N SER A 932 1.28 -18.01 -30.02
CA SER A 932 0.06 -17.43 -30.90
C SER A 932 -0.38 -16.04 -31.70
N LEU A 933 -0.72 -14.80 -31.15
CA LEU A 933 -1.04 -13.40 -31.76
C LEU A 933 -0.12 -12.75 -32.86
N PRO A 934 -0.53 -11.59 -33.46
CA PRO A 934 0.34 -10.60 -34.14
C PRO A 934 1.34 -9.82 -33.26
N ALA A 935 2.31 -9.21 -33.95
CA ALA A 935 3.50 -8.57 -33.41
C ALA A 935 3.39 -7.10 -33.02
N GLN A 936 4.29 -6.66 -32.11
CA GLN A 936 4.55 -5.25 -31.81
C GLN A 936 3.25 -4.51 -31.49
N GLN A 937 2.52 -5.03 -30.51
CA GLN A 937 1.16 -4.62 -30.15
C GLN A 937 1.01 -4.18 -28.69
N VAL A 938 1.84 -4.71 -27.77
CA VAL A 938 1.63 -4.58 -26.32
C VAL A 938 2.57 -3.52 -25.73
N THR A 939 2.11 -2.79 -24.70
CA THR A 939 2.63 -1.45 -24.33
C THR A 939 2.78 -1.18 -22.82
N TRP A 940 1.79 -1.49 -22.00
CA TRP A 940 1.79 -1.38 -20.53
C TRP A 940 1.39 -2.75 -20.01
N LEU A 941 1.93 -3.26 -18.91
CA LEU A 941 1.44 -4.53 -18.34
C LEU A 941 1.70 -4.59 -16.80
N GLU A 942 0.96 -5.40 -16.02
CA GLU A 942 1.10 -5.57 -14.53
C GLU A 942 0.78 -7.03 -14.05
N PHE A 943 1.76 -7.90 -13.69
CA PHE A 943 1.50 -9.32 -13.31
C PHE A 943 1.92 -9.56 -11.88
N THR A 944 1.06 -10.29 -11.22
CA THR A 944 1.25 -10.82 -9.88
C THR A 944 1.21 -12.40 -9.91
N LEU A 945 2.40 -13.05 -10.09
CA LEU A 945 2.72 -14.50 -10.33
C LEU A 945 3.12 -15.26 -9.08
N ALA A 946 2.26 -16.20 -8.69
CA ALA A 946 2.44 -16.93 -7.47
C ALA A 946 3.54 -17.95 -7.41
N SER A 947 4.16 -18.31 -8.53
CA SER A 947 5.24 -19.28 -8.51
C SER A 947 6.58 -18.76 -8.99
N HIS A 948 7.53 -19.57 -8.56
CA HIS A 948 8.65 -20.03 -9.35
C HIS A 948 8.34 -20.48 -10.80
N ASP A 949 7.18 -21.02 -11.14
CA ASP A 949 6.88 -21.85 -12.32
C ASP A 949 6.77 -21.10 -13.67
N LEU A 950 7.48 -19.98 -13.72
CA LEU A 950 7.56 -19.09 -14.85
C LEU A 950 8.73 -19.51 -15.74
N GLU A 951 8.49 -20.59 -16.49
CA GLU A 951 9.33 -21.26 -17.51
C GLU A 951 10.75 -20.62 -17.91
N ILE A 952 11.85 -21.46 -18.01
CA ILE A 952 13.21 -21.43 -18.79
C ILE A 952 13.88 -22.35 -20.13
N PRO A 953 13.49 -22.91 -21.42
CA PRO A 953 12.28 -23.41 -22.32
C PRO A 953 11.17 -22.50 -23.10
N ALA A 954 9.96 -22.06 -22.70
CA ALA A 954 9.24 -20.76 -23.08
C ALA A 954 9.80 -19.24 -22.99
N MET A 955 9.36 -18.34 -22.05
CA MET A 955 9.59 -16.86 -21.69
C MET A 955 10.40 -15.83 -22.53
N ASN A 956 11.07 -16.09 -23.67
CA ASN A 956 12.00 -15.09 -24.32
C ASN A 956 11.68 -14.69 -25.77
N LEU A 957 10.71 -15.32 -26.46
CA LEU A 957 10.44 -15.16 -27.91
C LEU A 957 9.40 -14.19 -28.50
N ALA A 958 8.11 -14.43 -28.44
CA ALA A 958 7.40 -14.06 -27.25
C ALA A 958 7.45 -12.49 -27.13
N ILE A 959 7.70 -11.78 -26.02
CA ILE A 959 7.78 -10.30 -25.89
C ILE A 959 8.70 -9.64 -26.90
N HIS A 960 9.69 -10.36 -27.40
CA HIS A 960 10.68 -9.84 -28.33
C HIS A 960 9.99 -9.59 -29.68
N GLN A 961 8.92 -10.32 -29.94
CA GLN A 961 7.91 -9.92 -30.92
C GLN A 961 7.24 -8.56 -30.59
N HIS A 962 7.22 -8.07 -29.35
CA HIS A 962 6.51 -6.87 -28.86
C HIS A 962 7.42 -5.76 -28.30
N SER A 963 8.73 -5.99 -28.37
CA SER A 963 9.87 -5.18 -27.94
C SER A 963 9.73 -3.66 -28.13
N THR A 964 9.41 -3.28 -29.36
CA THR A 964 9.44 -1.89 -29.81
C THR A 964 8.18 -1.12 -29.42
N THR A 965 7.08 -1.79 -29.07
CA THR A 965 5.86 -1.09 -28.61
C THR A 965 5.88 -0.70 -27.14
N LEU A 966 6.86 -1.19 -26.38
CA LEU A 966 6.64 -1.51 -24.98
C LEU A 966 7.24 -0.51 -23.97
N ARG A 967 6.48 -0.18 -22.92
CA ARG A 967 6.59 1.11 -22.20
C ARG A 967 6.58 1.09 -20.69
N ALA A 968 5.70 0.35 -20.00
CA ALA A 968 5.43 0.70 -18.59
C ALA A 968 4.97 -0.46 -17.70
N LEU A 969 5.91 -1.05 -16.98
CA LEU A 969 5.81 -2.42 -16.52
C LEU A 969 6.39 -2.63 -15.12
N HIS A 970 5.56 -3.21 -14.24
CA HIS A 970 5.79 -3.46 -12.81
C HIS A 970 5.92 -4.99 -12.49
N ILE A 971 7.11 -5.59 -12.26
CA ILE A 971 7.23 -7.03 -11.89
C ILE A 971 6.83 -7.14 -10.42
N ILE A 972 5.61 -7.61 -10.15
CA ILE A 972 5.08 -7.66 -8.78
C ILE A 972 4.58 -9.04 -8.32
N GLY A 973 4.17 -9.17 -7.06
CA GLY A 973 4.18 -10.47 -6.38
C GLY A 973 3.24 -10.69 -5.14
N LYS A 974 3.32 -11.81 -4.37
CA LYS A 974 2.85 -12.09 -2.97
C LYS A 974 3.52 -13.31 -2.27
N HIS A 975 4.03 -14.32 -2.96
CA HIS A 975 4.08 -15.69 -2.38
C HIS A 975 5.37 -16.54 -2.57
N ASP A 976 6.45 -16.11 -3.24
CA ASP A 976 7.46 -17.07 -3.71
C ASP A 976 8.85 -16.54 -4.18
N ILE A 977 9.84 -17.38 -4.50
CA ILE A 977 11.20 -16.91 -4.90
C ILE A 977 11.31 -16.59 -6.37
N PHE A 978 11.84 -15.39 -6.77
CA PHE A 978 12.37 -15.26 -8.15
C PHE A 978 13.63 -14.12 -8.29
N TRP A 979 14.78 -13.75 -9.11
CA TRP A 979 15.85 -13.92 -10.33
C TRP A 979 15.44 -13.93 -11.85
N PHE A 980 14.87 -12.92 -12.47
CA PHE A 980 14.79 -13.00 -13.94
C PHE A 980 16.16 -12.60 -14.49
N SER A 981 16.74 -13.30 -15.47
CA SER A 981 18.01 -12.81 -16.03
C SER A 981 17.68 -11.45 -16.60
N ALA A 982 18.28 -10.39 -16.05
CA ALA A 982 17.95 -9.02 -16.38
C ALA A 982 19.17 -8.30 -16.99
N SER A 983 20.12 -9.07 -17.52
CA SER A 983 20.75 -8.73 -18.80
C SER A 983 19.63 -8.40 -19.74
N ILE A 984 18.61 -9.26 -19.64
CA ILE A 984 17.71 -9.59 -20.68
C ILE A 984 16.80 -8.42 -21.02
N ILE A 985 16.99 -7.12 -20.77
CA ILE A 985 16.50 -6.15 -21.78
C ILE A 985 17.59 -5.49 -22.51
N LEU A 986 18.58 -5.04 -21.75
CA LEU A 986 18.56 -3.61 -21.46
C LEU A 986 18.68 -2.82 -22.81
N LYS A 987 19.33 -3.41 -23.83
CA LYS A 987 19.18 -3.38 -25.33
C LYS A 987 17.75 -3.27 -25.95
N GLU A 988 17.07 -4.36 -26.35
CA GLU A 988 16.10 -4.32 -27.47
C GLU A 988 14.68 -3.84 -27.11
N CYS A 989 14.35 -3.65 -25.83
CA CYS A 989 13.15 -2.91 -25.42
C CYS A 989 13.36 -1.39 -25.37
N VAL A 990 13.71 -0.84 -26.53
CA VAL A 990 14.14 0.55 -26.76
C VAL A 990 13.10 1.66 -26.43
N ASN A 991 11.91 1.30 -25.97
CA ASN A 991 10.81 2.23 -25.72
C ASN A 991 10.29 2.28 -24.27
N LEU A 992 10.93 1.58 -23.33
CA LEU A 992 10.45 1.57 -21.95
C LEU A 992 10.63 2.93 -21.25
N VAL A 993 9.59 3.32 -20.51
CA VAL A 993 9.44 4.50 -19.64
C VAL A 993 9.35 4.11 -18.16
N THR A 994 8.66 3.02 -17.80
CA THR A 994 8.61 2.53 -16.42
C THR A 994 9.09 1.10 -16.38
N PHE A 995 10.23 0.87 -15.74
CA PHE A 995 10.52 -0.43 -15.17
C PHE A 995 10.32 -0.30 -13.68
N GLU A 996 9.34 -1.00 -13.14
CA GLU A 996 9.44 -1.32 -11.72
C GLU A 996 9.59 -2.81 -11.59
N ALA A 997 10.51 -3.19 -10.75
CA ALA A 997 10.60 -4.49 -10.18
C ALA A 997 10.75 -4.28 -8.67
N PRO A 998 9.78 -3.63 -8.02
CA PRO A 998 9.99 -2.91 -6.77
C PRO A 998 10.05 -3.89 -5.61
N CYS A 999 11.23 -4.41 -5.30
CA CYS A 999 11.47 -5.28 -4.16
C CYS A 999 11.09 -4.54 -2.86
N LYS A 1000 9.85 -4.63 -2.38
CA LYS A 1000 9.63 -4.39 -0.95
C LYS A 1000 10.56 -5.36 -0.25
N ASN A 1001 11.21 -4.89 0.80
CA ASN A 1001 12.13 -5.63 1.64
C ASN A 1001 13.06 -6.62 0.89
N THR A 1002 13.04 -7.93 1.17
CA THR A 1002 14.15 -8.87 0.91
C THR A 1002 13.74 -10.23 0.34
N GLU A 1003 12.46 -10.55 0.35
CA GLU A 1003 11.89 -11.27 -0.77
C GLU A 1003 12.05 -10.35 -2.03
N GLY A 1004 12.10 -10.75 -3.32
CA GLY A 1004 12.26 -9.68 -4.36
C GLY A 1004 12.59 -9.94 -5.84
N VAL A 1005 13.05 -8.89 -6.55
CA VAL A 1005 13.58 -8.98 -7.94
C VAL A 1005 15.03 -9.25 -7.91
N PHE A 1006 15.51 -10.27 -8.60
CA PHE A 1006 16.94 -10.33 -8.80
C PHE A 1006 17.26 -10.57 -10.25
N THR A 1007 18.51 -10.31 -10.50
CA THR A 1007 19.28 -10.47 -11.71
C THR A 1007 20.71 -10.45 -11.21
N THR A 1008 21.62 -11.14 -11.86
CA THR A 1008 23.02 -10.99 -11.46
C THR A 1008 23.58 -9.63 -11.88
N LEU A 1009 24.63 -9.17 -11.20
CA LEU A 1009 25.46 -8.09 -11.72
C LEU A 1009 26.11 -8.48 -13.06
N GLY A 1010 26.42 -9.77 -13.26
CA GLY A 1010 26.83 -10.33 -14.55
C GLY A 1010 25.82 -10.04 -15.63
N ASP A 1011 24.61 -10.57 -15.48
CA ASP A 1011 23.44 -10.30 -16.31
C ASP A 1011 23.33 -8.81 -16.70
N VAL A 1012 23.12 -7.91 -15.75
CA VAL A 1012 22.85 -6.48 -15.99
C VAL A 1012 23.99 -5.78 -16.78
N LEU A 1013 25.20 -6.35 -16.73
CA LEU A 1013 26.38 -5.89 -17.45
C LEU A 1013 26.68 -6.66 -18.75
N ASP A 1014 26.07 -7.83 -18.96
CA ASP A 1014 26.43 -8.76 -20.03
C ASP A 1014 26.25 -8.14 -21.43
N GLN A 1015 25.21 -7.31 -21.60
CA GLN A 1015 24.95 -6.58 -22.84
C GLN A 1015 24.46 -5.13 -22.60
N PRO A 1016 24.76 -4.19 -23.51
CA PRO A 1016 24.55 -2.75 -23.30
C PRO A 1016 23.08 -2.34 -23.31
N TRP A 1017 22.77 -1.25 -22.60
CA TRP A 1017 21.41 -0.76 -22.40
C TRP A 1017 20.95 0.14 -23.58
N GLY A 1018 19.91 -0.26 -24.32
CA GLY A 1018 19.25 0.50 -25.40
C GLY A 1018 17.91 1.15 -25.03
N CYS A 1019 17.46 0.93 -23.80
CA CYS A 1019 16.22 1.37 -23.14
C CYS A 1019 16.09 2.86 -22.78
N THR A 1020 16.71 3.76 -23.53
CA THR A 1020 17.12 5.12 -23.07
C THR A 1020 16.01 6.11 -22.67
N LYS A 1021 14.77 5.66 -22.51
CA LYS A 1021 13.57 6.45 -22.15
C LYS A 1021 13.06 6.20 -20.73
N LEU A 1022 13.74 5.36 -19.95
CA LEU A 1022 13.42 5.05 -18.55
C LEU A 1022 13.25 6.31 -17.70
N LYS A 1023 12.11 6.41 -17.03
CA LYS A 1023 11.75 7.41 -16.02
C LYS A 1023 11.63 6.81 -14.64
N ASN A 1024 11.04 5.62 -14.53
CA ASN A 1024 10.98 4.87 -13.29
C ASN A 1024 11.84 3.63 -13.47
N LEU A 1025 12.76 3.40 -12.54
CA LEU A 1025 13.56 2.20 -12.42
C LEU A 1025 13.52 1.73 -10.97
N ALA A 1026 12.61 0.82 -10.65
CA ALA A 1026 12.81 -0.03 -9.48
C ALA A 1026 13.48 -1.32 -9.96
N LEU A 1027 14.63 -1.66 -9.38
CA LEU A 1027 15.38 -2.87 -9.67
C LEU A 1027 16.02 -3.37 -8.39
N ALA A 1028 16.44 -4.62 -8.39
CA ALA A 1028 17.22 -5.20 -7.32
C ALA A 1028 18.09 -6.30 -7.92
N ILE A 1029 19.35 -6.34 -7.48
CA ILE A 1029 20.48 -6.89 -8.24
C ILE A 1029 21.39 -7.61 -7.26
N GLY A 1030 21.69 -8.89 -7.54
CA GLY A 1030 22.50 -9.77 -6.70
C GLY A 1030 23.88 -10.09 -7.27
N GLY A 1031 24.78 -10.57 -6.41
CA GLY A 1031 26.19 -10.76 -6.79
C GLY A 1031 26.96 -9.44 -6.88
N CYS A 1032 26.53 -8.44 -6.08
CA CYS A 1032 27.12 -7.11 -6.02
C CYS A 1032 28.21 -6.98 -4.92
N GLU A 1033 28.64 -8.09 -4.34
CA GLU A 1033 29.55 -8.14 -3.19
C GLU A 1033 31.04 -8.15 -3.57
N ILE A 1034 31.82 -7.23 -3.00
CA ILE A 1034 33.29 -7.30 -3.05
C ILE A 1034 33.78 -8.53 -2.26
N PRO A 1035 34.68 -9.37 -2.81
CA PRO A 1035 35.34 -10.43 -2.05
C PRO A 1035 36.24 -9.84 -0.96
N ALA A 1036 35.98 -10.20 0.30
CA ALA A 1036 36.91 -9.93 1.39
C ALA A 1036 38.03 -10.99 1.39
N GLU A 1037 39.30 -10.54 1.38
CA GLU A 1037 40.45 -11.41 1.62
C GLU A 1037 40.63 -11.58 3.15
N GLU A 1038 40.86 -12.82 3.60
CA GLU A 1038 40.94 -13.13 5.04
C GLU A 1038 42.09 -12.38 5.73
N ASP A 1039 41.90 -12.04 7.01
CA ASP A 1039 42.73 -11.12 7.82
C ASP A 1039 42.91 -9.68 7.31
N VAL A 1040 42.59 -9.37 6.04
CA VAL A 1040 42.64 -8.00 5.52
C VAL A 1040 41.34 -7.26 5.85
N THR A 1041 41.32 -6.52 6.98
CA THR A 1041 40.18 -5.69 7.41
C THR A 1041 39.57 -4.92 6.24
N PRO A 1042 38.23 -4.90 6.02
CA PRO A 1042 37.62 -4.34 4.82
C PRO A 1042 38.09 -2.90 4.56
N TYR A 1043 38.42 -2.52 3.31
CA TYR A 1043 39.17 -1.27 3.07
C TYR A 1043 38.57 -0.01 3.70
N TYR A 1044 37.24 0.11 3.71
CA TYR A 1044 36.51 1.24 4.29
C TYR A 1044 36.60 1.30 5.83
N THR A 1045 37.12 0.27 6.49
CA THR A 1045 37.42 0.22 7.94
C THR A 1045 38.91 0.39 8.26
N ARG A 1046 39.80 0.36 7.25
CA ARG A 1046 41.24 0.62 7.45
C ARG A 1046 41.41 2.10 7.86
N PRO A 1047 42.15 2.43 8.94
CA PRO A 1047 42.34 3.83 9.34
C PRO A 1047 43.17 4.59 8.29
N ALA A 1048 42.86 5.88 8.08
CA ALA A 1048 43.47 6.66 7.02
C ALA A 1048 44.99 6.90 7.23
N PRO A 1049 45.84 6.82 6.18
CA PRO A 1049 45.49 6.57 4.77
C PRO A 1049 45.30 5.08 4.42
N ILE A 1050 44.32 4.81 3.55
CA ILE A 1050 43.88 3.47 3.14
C ILE A 1050 44.65 2.99 1.90
N THR A 1051 44.93 1.68 1.81
CA THR A 1051 45.39 1.00 0.58
C THR A 1051 44.41 -0.13 0.24
N LEU A 1052 44.11 -0.35 -1.05
CA LEU A 1052 43.16 -1.35 -1.56
C LEU A 1052 43.85 -2.64 -2.04
N THR A 1053 43.10 -3.75 -2.11
CA THR A 1053 43.53 -5.00 -2.76
C THR A 1053 43.07 -5.09 -4.22
N GLY A 1054 43.58 -6.09 -4.95
CA GLY A 1054 43.24 -6.30 -6.36
C GLY A 1054 41.77 -6.69 -6.58
N ALA A 1055 41.23 -7.57 -5.74
CA ALA A 1055 39.83 -7.99 -5.78
C ALA A 1055 38.86 -6.85 -5.42
N GLU A 1056 39.23 -6.03 -4.44
CA GLU A 1056 38.51 -4.78 -4.12
C GLU A 1056 38.44 -3.87 -5.35
N THR A 1057 39.53 -3.78 -6.13
CA THR A 1057 39.61 -2.93 -7.34
C THR A 1057 38.80 -3.48 -8.53
N GLU A 1058 38.89 -4.77 -8.85
CA GLU A 1058 38.15 -5.36 -9.98
C GLU A 1058 36.63 -5.26 -9.76
N HIS A 1059 36.16 -5.61 -8.55
CA HIS A 1059 34.74 -5.60 -8.25
C HIS A 1059 34.15 -4.18 -8.24
N LEU A 1060 34.89 -3.20 -7.68
CA LEU A 1060 34.52 -1.80 -7.77
C LEU A 1060 34.41 -1.33 -9.24
N SER A 1061 35.23 -1.84 -10.16
CA SER A 1061 35.12 -1.52 -11.59
C SER A 1061 33.84 -2.09 -12.24
N ARG A 1062 33.37 -3.28 -11.82
CA ARG A 1062 32.09 -3.83 -12.30
C ARG A 1062 30.88 -3.04 -11.77
N LEU A 1063 30.93 -2.62 -10.51
CA LEU A 1063 29.93 -1.68 -9.96
C LEU A 1063 30.00 -0.31 -10.65
N GLU A 1064 31.20 0.18 -10.98
CA GLU A 1064 31.37 1.41 -11.76
C GLU A 1064 30.69 1.29 -13.13
N ASP A 1065 30.85 0.17 -13.85
CA ASP A 1065 30.21 -0.02 -15.16
C ASP A 1065 28.68 -0.13 -15.06
N LEU A 1066 28.14 -0.61 -13.93
CA LEU A 1066 26.70 -0.55 -13.62
C LEU A 1066 26.24 0.89 -13.42
N TYR A 1067 26.92 1.65 -12.54
CA TYR A 1067 26.60 3.06 -12.30
C TYR A 1067 26.77 3.92 -13.55
N ARG A 1068 27.74 3.58 -14.42
CA ARG A 1068 27.96 4.20 -15.73
C ARG A 1068 26.79 3.95 -16.68
N ARG A 1069 26.22 2.74 -16.72
CA ARG A 1069 25.01 2.42 -17.51
C ARG A 1069 23.76 3.08 -16.96
N ILE A 1070 23.56 3.11 -15.63
CA ILE A 1070 22.50 3.90 -14.98
C ILE A 1070 22.65 5.38 -15.34
N GLY A 1071 23.87 5.91 -15.35
CA GLY A 1071 24.20 7.27 -15.77
C GLY A 1071 23.86 7.61 -17.23
N THR A 1072 23.66 6.62 -18.11
CA THR A 1072 23.14 6.86 -19.48
C THR A 1072 21.63 7.10 -19.53
N LEU A 1073 20.88 6.82 -18.45
CA LEU A 1073 19.44 7.02 -18.37
C LEU A 1073 19.07 8.47 -18.06
N THR A 1074 19.34 9.38 -19.00
CA THR A 1074 19.08 10.83 -18.83
C THR A 1074 17.59 11.22 -18.70
N ALA A 1075 16.67 10.26 -18.78
CA ALA A 1075 15.23 10.44 -18.58
C ALA A 1075 14.74 10.07 -17.17
N LEU A 1076 15.61 9.53 -16.31
CA LEU A 1076 15.28 8.92 -15.04
C LEU A 1076 14.78 9.94 -14.00
N VAL A 1077 13.65 9.63 -13.35
CA VAL A 1077 12.93 10.47 -12.37
C VAL A 1077 12.82 9.78 -11.01
N LYS A 1078 12.58 8.46 -11.00
CA LYS A 1078 12.52 7.63 -9.79
C LYS A 1078 13.46 6.44 -9.94
N LEU A 1079 14.37 6.27 -8.99
CA LEU A 1079 15.28 5.14 -8.89
C LEU A 1079 15.09 4.48 -7.54
N ASP A 1080 14.80 3.17 -7.54
CA ASP A 1080 14.68 2.32 -6.35
C ASP A 1080 15.52 1.06 -6.62
N LEU A 1081 16.84 1.20 -6.48
CA LEU A 1081 17.79 0.10 -6.61
C LEU A 1081 18.04 -0.51 -5.24
N ARG A 1082 17.59 -1.76 -5.06
CA ARG A 1082 17.89 -2.53 -3.85
C ARG A 1082 18.99 -3.50 -4.19
N MET A 1083 20.18 -3.22 -3.72
CA MET A 1083 21.26 -4.19 -3.83
C MET A 1083 20.93 -5.28 -2.82
N ASN A 1084 20.44 -6.41 -3.33
CA ASN A 1084 20.46 -7.59 -2.51
C ASN A 1084 21.84 -8.16 -2.60
N GLU A 1085 22.29 -8.56 -1.44
CA GLU A 1085 23.45 -9.39 -1.23
C GLU A 1085 23.19 -10.78 -1.89
#